data_AF-H8Z1J3-F1
#
_entry.id   AF-H8Z1J3-F1
#
_cell.length_a   1.000
_cell.length_b   1.000
_cell.length_c   1.000
_cell.angle_alpha   90.00
_cell.angle_beta   90.00
_cell.angle_gamma   90.00
#
_symmetry.space_group_name_H-M   'P 1'
#
loop_
_entity.id
_entity.type
_entity.pdbx_description
1 polymer ?
#
loop_
_entity_poly.entity_id
_entity_poly.type
_entity_poly.pdbx_seq_one_letter_code
_entity_poly.pdbx_strand_id
1 'polypeptide(L)'
;MELFSLMALVNFAANMSGKFQGRRKQGERHEQSLLQQSFDRELFRARCEEERHQAAESRAHDWELAAQQRQSALDLQENQKVLDHWPLRLFPSQILKTAVGSGPVPLRVLISPPKHLLFDLEGSLRPALRAFVTEYYGFNSSERPVELLDGAWRDGDFQGAASIKALHARLQSEPTLVLEMQALSNGESLSLNLAAWGPADSQYRYDTVLQFNIRTELETSARRRATQWKAARDTLISAGLADSPEDADQRFGGIRAKNLKRIEQETALQAAGVNLADITLPAFELEAEDYADIQTPLITWSCLAIGWVSDLYFASYWERTPQLPNALPKLLAAEKNLGQGLSEILGQYSTTYQALIADRPIETPILLAQLAKTMLGLADRRPAQEVLERAVRSWCALRELSTTSSEGYSLVQHFLSDLAKDTKLNEAFEVDSDFRHLLCELVETLYPELEPNCSKSFETGLAARREREAMSLLTRVFEQVPRRFTIAASLYAPLSESLLSEYKDRWDWAALALNKHIVWSESLLDRHIDRVYWPFISGNPNVDWSANLLKKYQKKLDWSALSENEHLPWDESLISQFSELWDWEALSDNRNLPWSDSLISRFSELWDWQTLSGNQSLPWTAALIERYKACWDWSSLCGNTALPWQEDLIALYENHLDMYALSGNPSVKWTTDLIAKFDDRWDW
;
A
#
# COMPACT_ATOMS: atom_id res chain seq x y z
N MET A 1 102.93 33.76 74.90
CA MET A 1 103.26 34.01 73.48
C MET A 1 102.32 33.27 72.51
N GLU A 2 101.07 32.96 72.89
CA GLU A 2 100.12 32.21 72.03
C GLU A 2 99.09 33.08 71.29
N LEU A 3 99.04 34.39 71.53
CA LEU A 3 98.05 35.28 70.91
C LEU A 3 98.41 35.77 69.50
N PHE A 4 99.69 35.76 69.11
CA PHE A 4 100.11 36.25 67.79
C PHE A 4 99.96 35.21 66.66
N SER A 5 99.96 33.91 66.98
CA SER A 5 99.82 32.85 65.98
C SER A 5 98.38 32.67 65.48
N LEU A 6 97.38 33.04 66.29
CA LEU A 6 95.97 32.88 65.95
C LEU A 6 95.46 33.97 64.98
N MET A 7 95.94 35.21 65.10
CA MET A 7 95.51 36.31 64.22
C MET A 7 96.04 36.19 62.79
N ALA A 8 97.26 35.66 62.59
CA ALA A 8 97.83 35.48 61.26
C ALA A 8 97.06 34.42 60.43
N LEU A 9 96.58 33.37 61.09
CA LEU A 9 95.83 32.27 60.46
C LEU A 9 94.42 32.70 60.04
N VAL A 10 93.76 33.54 60.84
CA VAL A 10 92.42 34.08 60.52
C VAL A 10 92.47 35.04 59.33
N ASN A 11 93.46 35.91 59.25
CA ASN A 11 93.58 36.87 58.14
C ASN A 11 93.94 36.21 56.80
N PHE A 12 94.74 35.14 56.80
CA PHE A 12 95.05 34.40 55.57
C PHE A 12 93.83 33.64 55.04
N ALA A 13 93.04 33.02 55.92
CA ALA A 13 91.82 32.31 55.54
C ALA A 13 90.73 33.25 54.97
N ALA A 14 90.57 34.45 55.55
CA ALA A 14 89.60 35.44 55.07
C ALA A 14 89.92 35.97 53.67
N ASN A 15 91.20 36.21 53.37
CA ASN A 15 91.62 36.81 52.10
C ASN A 15 91.54 35.82 50.93
N MET A 16 91.79 34.53 51.19
CA MET A 16 91.56 33.45 50.22
C MET A 16 90.06 33.24 49.94
N SER A 17 89.22 33.25 50.98
CA SER A 17 87.77 33.13 50.84
C SER A 17 87.15 34.22 49.95
N GLY A 18 87.57 35.48 50.13
CA GLY A 18 87.06 36.61 49.33
C GLY A 18 87.42 36.54 47.84
N LYS A 19 88.64 36.13 47.48
CA LYS A 19 89.05 35.96 46.07
C LYS A 19 88.35 34.80 45.37
N PHE A 20 88.10 33.71 46.10
CA PHE A 20 87.33 32.58 45.57
C PHE A 20 85.85 32.92 45.36
N GLN A 21 85.23 33.69 46.26
CA GLN A 21 83.84 34.15 46.09
C GLN A 21 83.68 35.14 44.92
N GLY A 22 84.64 36.04 44.71
CA GLY A 22 84.60 36.99 43.59
C GLY A 22 84.69 36.34 42.21
N ARG A 23 85.61 35.36 42.04
CA ARG A 23 85.74 34.61 40.77
C ARG A 23 84.54 33.70 40.51
N ARG A 24 83.95 33.11 41.56
CA ARG A 24 82.70 32.33 41.43
C ARG A 24 81.55 33.18 40.91
N LYS A 25 81.30 34.35 41.50
CA LYS A 25 80.24 35.26 41.07
C LYS A 25 80.44 35.79 39.64
N GLN A 26 81.68 36.00 39.20
CA GLN A 26 81.97 36.46 37.85
C GLN A 26 81.82 35.33 36.81
N GLY A 27 82.21 34.10 37.15
CA GLY A 27 81.94 32.90 36.35
C GLY A 27 80.44 32.64 36.19
N GLU A 28 79.69 32.68 37.30
CA GLU A 28 78.23 32.51 37.31
C GLU A 28 77.52 33.55 36.43
N ARG A 29 77.94 34.82 36.45
CA ARG A 29 77.37 35.87 35.58
C ARG A 29 77.68 35.66 34.09
N HIS A 30 78.89 35.21 33.77
CA HIS A 30 79.26 34.93 32.38
C HIS A 30 78.53 33.70 31.83
N GLU A 31 78.39 32.67 32.66
CA GLU A 31 77.62 31.47 32.36
C GLU A 31 76.12 31.79 32.18
N GLN A 32 75.55 32.63 33.05
CA GLN A 32 74.18 33.14 32.88
C GLN A 32 74.00 33.96 31.59
N SER A 33 74.97 34.79 31.21
CA SER A 33 74.91 35.55 29.96
C SER A 33 75.01 34.66 28.72
N LEU A 34 75.81 33.60 28.77
CA LEU A 34 75.93 32.63 27.66
C LEU A 34 74.66 31.78 27.54
N LEU A 35 74.08 31.35 28.67
CA LEU A 35 72.79 30.67 28.74
C LEU A 35 71.65 31.54 28.20
N GLN A 36 71.64 32.83 28.50
CA GLN A 36 70.64 33.75 27.95
C GLN A 36 70.79 33.90 26.43
N GLN A 37 72.02 34.04 25.91
CA GLN A 37 72.25 34.12 24.47
C GLN A 37 71.94 32.81 23.74
N SER A 38 72.18 31.64 24.34
CA SER A 38 71.77 30.37 23.75
C SER A 38 70.25 30.22 23.75
N PHE A 39 69.59 30.61 24.84
CA PHE A 39 68.13 30.60 24.94
C PHE A 39 67.47 31.53 23.91
N ASP A 40 67.97 32.76 23.75
CA ASP A 40 67.43 33.72 22.77
C ASP A 40 67.63 33.22 21.31
N ARG A 41 68.75 32.53 21.03
CA ARG A 41 68.99 31.90 19.74
C ARG A 41 68.07 30.73 19.47
N GLU A 42 67.80 29.89 20.46
CA GLU A 42 66.82 28.79 20.35
C GLU A 42 65.41 29.34 20.15
N LEU A 43 65.03 30.40 20.88
CA LEU A 43 63.73 31.05 20.73
C LEU A 43 63.56 31.70 19.35
N PHE A 44 64.62 32.28 18.78
CA PHE A 44 64.61 32.79 17.41
C PHE A 44 64.50 31.67 16.37
N ARG A 45 65.24 30.57 16.55
CA ARG A 45 65.15 29.39 15.66
C ARG A 45 63.74 28.79 15.68
N ALA A 46 63.16 28.61 16.86
CA ALA A 46 61.79 28.12 17.02
C ALA A 46 60.78 29.02 16.30
N ARG A 47 60.90 30.36 16.44
CA ARG A 47 60.03 31.31 15.71
C ARG A 47 60.21 31.22 14.19
N CYS A 48 61.43 31.15 13.68
CA CYS A 48 61.67 30.98 12.24
C CYS A 48 61.16 29.63 11.72
N GLU A 49 61.23 28.57 12.51
CA GLU A 49 60.67 27.26 12.17
C GLU A 49 59.14 27.30 12.14
N GLU A 50 58.51 27.96 13.11
CA GLU A 50 57.06 28.16 13.17
C GLU A 50 56.57 29.01 11.99
N GLU A 51 57.22 30.13 11.67
CA GLU A 51 56.89 30.95 10.49
C GLU A 51 57.05 30.16 9.17
N ARG A 52 58.10 29.34 9.06
CA ARG A 52 58.31 28.46 7.89
C ARG A 52 57.24 27.39 7.79
N HIS A 53 56.83 26.82 8.92
CA HIS A 53 55.76 25.83 8.99
C HIS A 53 54.43 26.44 8.56
N GLN A 54 54.04 27.56 9.17
CA GLN A 54 52.83 28.30 8.81
C GLN A 54 52.81 28.69 7.33
N ALA A 55 53.94 29.21 6.80
CA ALA A 55 54.05 29.54 5.39
C ALA A 55 53.99 28.31 4.47
N ALA A 56 54.47 27.15 4.92
CA ALA A 56 54.37 25.90 4.17
C ALA A 56 52.93 25.37 4.17
N GLU A 57 52.23 25.43 5.30
CA GLU A 57 50.82 25.07 5.42
C GLU A 57 49.92 25.98 4.58
N SER A 58 50.12 27.31 4.62
CA SER A 58 49.37 28.23 3.76
C SER A 58 49.59 27.93 2.28
N ARG A 59 50.83 27.69 1.85
CA ARG A 59 51.10 27.28 0.47
C ARG A 59 50.41 25.96 0.13
N ALA A 60 50.48 24.95 0.99
CA ALA A 60 49.83 23.66 0.74
C ALA A 60 48.31 23.83 0.59
N HIS A 61 47.70 24.65 1.43
CA HIS A 61 46.28 24.99 1.33
C HIS A 61 45.94 25.72 0.02
N ASP A 62 46.75 26.70 -0.39
CA ASP A 62 46.56 27.42 -1.65
C ASP A 62 46.69 26.48 -2.86
N TRP A 63 47.64 25.56 -2.83
CA TRP A 63 47.82 24.54 -3.87
C TRP A 63 46.62 23.59 -3.95
N GLU A 64 46.07 23.19 -2.81
CA GLU A 64 44.87 22.36 -2.72
C GLU A 64 43.65 23.11 -3.26
N LEU A 65 43.46 24.37 -2.86
CA LEU A 65 42.39 25.23 -3.36
C LEU A 65 42.50 25.43 -4.88
N ALA A 66 43.71 25.70 -5.39
CA ALA A 66 43.95 25.83 -6.83
C ALA A 66 43.75 24.50 -7.58
N ALA A 67 44.02 23.35 -6.95
CA ALA A 67 43.71 22.05 -7.52
C ALA A 67 42.18 21.80 -7.58
N GLN A 68 41.46 22.11 -6.50
CA GLN A 68 40.00 22.03 -6.47
C GLN A 68 39.36 22.96 -7.50
N GLN A 69 39.83 24.21 -7.62
CA GLN A 69 39.34 25.17 -8.63
C GLN A 69 39.59 24.69 -10.05
N ARG A 70 40.77 24.11 -10.33
CA ARG A 70 41.06 23.52 -11.65
C ARG A 70 40.14 22.35 -11.96
N GLN A 71 39.90 21.47 -10.99
CA GLN A 71 38.99 20.34 -11.16
C GLN A 71 37.55 20.83 -11.40
N SER A 72 37.07 21.77 -10.58
CA SER A 72 35.74 22.36 -10.77
C SER A 72 35.57 23.08 -12.11
N ALA A 73 36.63 23.72 -12.64
CA ALA A 73 36.59 24.38 -13.94
C ALA A 73 36.54 23.37 -15.11
N LEU A 74 37.26 22.25 -15.01
CA LEU A 74 37.18 21.15 -15.97
C LEU A 74 35.80 20.51 -15.94
N ASP A 75 35.32 20.17 -14.74
CA ASP A 75 33.99 19.60 -14.53
C ASP A 75 32.90 20.54 -15.07
N LEU A 76 33.05 21.87 -14.94
CA LEU A 76 32.10 22.85 -15.47
C LEU A 76 32.03 22.81 -17.00
N GLN A 77 33.16 22.81 -17.71
CA GLN A 77 33.17 22.75 -19.18
C GLN A 77 32.65 21.42 -19.72
N GLU A 78 33.01 20.30 -19.09
CA GLU A 78 32.48 18.99 -19.46
C GLU A 78 30.98 18.89 -19.17
N ASN A 79 30.51 19.36 -18.02
CA ASN A 79 29.09 19.40 -17.68
C ASN A 79 28.31 20.30 -18.65
N GLN A 80 28.85 21.45 -19.08
CA GLN A 80 28.23 22.30 -20.10
C GLN A 80 28.09 21.56 -21.43
N LYS A 81 29.15 20.93 -21.94
CA LYS A 81 29.08 20.15 -23.20
C LYS A 81 28.11 18.98 -23.11
N VAL A 82 28.02 18.32 -21.95
CA VAL A 82 27.04 17.25 -21.72
C VAL A 82 25.62 17.81 -21.72
N LEU A 83 25.38 19.00 -21.15
CA LEU A 83 24.09 19.67 -21.21
C LEU A 83 23.71 20.15 -22.61
N ASP A 84 24.68 20.54 -23.44
CA ASP A 84 24.43 20.90 -24.84
C ASP A 84 23.89 19.70 -25.64
N HIS A 85 24.37 18.49 -25.33
CA HIS A 85 23.97 17.24 -25.96
C HIS A 85 22.95 16.43 -25.14
N TRP A 86 22.33 17.08 -24.16
CA TRP A 86 21.35 16.45 -23.27
C TRP A 86 19.98 16.41 -23.95
N PRO A 87 19.36 15.22 -24.07
CA PRO A 87 18.14 15.04 -24.85
C PRO A 87 16.87 15.59 -24.17
N LEU A 88 16.91 15.91 -22.87
CA LEU A 88 15.72 16.35 -22.12
C LEU A 88 15.70 17.86 -21.88
N ARG A 89 14.50 18.41 -21.76
CA ARG A 89 14.24 19.80 -21.35
C ARG A 89 14.51 20.00 -19.87
N LEU A 90 14.34 18.93 -19.08
CA LEU A 90 14.59 18.88 -17.65
C LEU A 90 16.08 18.67 -17.37
N PHE A 91 16.64 19.41 -16.42
CA PHE A 91 18.01 19.17 -15.95
C PHE A 91 18.09 17.87 -15.14
N PRO A 92 19.24 17.17 -15.14
CA PRO A 92 19.42 15.96 -14.33
C PRO A 92 19.05 16.16 -12.85
N SER A 93 19.37 17.32 -12.29
CA SER A 93 19.07 17.66 -10.88
C SER A 93 17.56 17.80 -10.58
N GLN A 94 16.72 18.01 -11.59
CA GLN A 94 15.26 18.04 -11.42
C GLN A 94 14.68 16.62 -11.39
N ILE A 95 15.35 15.68 -12.06
CA ILE A 95 14.95 14.27 -12.13
C ILE A 95 15.42 13.53 -10.87
N LEU A 96 16.65 13.77 -10.42
CA LEU A 96 17.29 13.08 -9.28
C LEU A 96 16.73 13.42 -7.88
N LYS A 97 15.78 14.35 -7.76
CA LYS A 97 15.34 14.91 -6.46
C LYS A 97 14.13 14.23 -5.82
N THR A 98 13.49 13.27 -6.50
CA THR A 98 12.15 12.81 -6.14
C THR A 98 12.08 11.63 -5.17
N ALA A 99 13.17 10.90 -4.91
CA ALA A 99 13.14 9.75 -4.01
C ALA A 99 13.63 10.11 -2.59
N VAL A 100 12.72 10.60 -1.74
CA VAL A 100 12.95 10.72 -0.29
C VAL A 100 11.83 9.97 0.44
N GLY A 101 12.01 8.67 0.66
CA GLY A 101 11.06 7.82 1.38
C GLY A 101 11.50 6.35 1.44
N SER A 102 10.90 5.56 2.34
CA SER A 102 11.16 4.13 2.53
C SER A 102 10.36 3.21 1.57
N GLY A 103 9.81 3.75 0.48
CA GLY A 103 8.93 3.04 -0.46
C GLY A 103 9.60 2.72 -1.82
N PRO A 104 8.87 2.07 -2.74
CA PRO A 104 9.38 1.75 -4.07
C PRO A 104 9.82 2.99 -4.84
N VAL A 105 11.02 2.95 -5.42
CA VAL A 105 11.55 4.06 -6.24
C VAL A 105 10.74 4.15 -7.54
N PRO A 106 10.16 5.32 -7.87
CA PRO A 106 9.33 5.45 -9.06
C PRO A 106 10.07 5.19 -10.36
N LEU A 107 9.52 4.34 -11.23
CA LEU A 107 10.04 4.13 -12.58
C LEU A 107 9.67 5.35 -13.43
N ARG A 108 10.67 6.02 -14.03
CA ARG A 108 10.43 7.16 -14.90
C ARG A 108 10.28 6.73 -16.34
N VAL A 109 9.20 7.17 -16.98
CA VAL A 109 8.92 6.86 -18.39
C VAL A 109 9.13 8.11 -19.22
N LEU A 110 10.11 8.05 -20.12
CA LEU A 110 10.44 9.08 -21.10
C LEU A 110 9.97 8.62 -22.47
N ILE A 111 9.41 9.54 -23.25
CA ILE A 111 8.98 9.27 -24.62
C ILE A 111 9.87 10.10 -25.55
N SER A 112 10.60 9.43 -26.45
CA SER A 112 11.27 10.10 -27.56
C SER A 112 10.37 10.02 -28.80
N PRO A 113 9.75 11.14 -29.22
CA PRO A 113 8.84 11.14 -30.34
C PRO A 113 9.58 10.95 -31.67
N PRO A 114 8.93 10.36 -32.68
CA PRO A 114 9.52 10.19 -34.00
C PRO A 114 9.57 11.51 -34.76
N LYS A 115 10.63 11.67 -35.56
CA LYS A 115 10.79 12.84 -36.44
C LYS A 115 10.10 12.64 -37.77
N HIS A 116 9.76 13.76 -38.41
CA HIS A 116 9.34 13.82 -39.82
C HIS A 116 8.14 12.91 -40.15
N LEU A 117 7.27 12.64 -39.18
CA LEU A 117 5.99 11.99 -39.47
C LEU A 117 5.07 12.92 -40.26
N LEU A 118 4.25 12.32 -41.11
CA LEU A 118 3.23 13.01 -41.91
C LEU A 118 2.03 13.49 -41.08
N PHE A 119 1.99 13.18 -39.78
CA PHE A 119 0.89 13.46 -38.88
C PHE A 119 1.38 13.69 -37.44
N ASP A 120 0.57 14.37 -36.62
CA ASP A 120 0.85 14.59 -35.20
C ASP A 120 0.54 13.32 -34.38
N LEU A 121 1.56 12.50 -34.16
CA LEU A 121 1.46 11.32 -33.29
C LEU A 121 1.48 11.71 -31.80
N GLU A 122 2.24 12.75 -31.46
CA GLU A 122 2.52 13.09 -30.06
C GLU A 122 1.29 13.64 -29.34
N GLY A 123 0.48 14.45 -30.03
CA GLY A 123 -0.79 14.98 -29.52
C GLY A 123 -1.78 13.89 -29.08
N SER A 124 -1.85 12.77 -29.82
CA SER A 124 -2.72 11.63 -29.48
C SER A 124 -2.08 10.68 -28.46
N LEU A 125 -0.76 10.51 -28.52
CA LEU A 125 -0.02 9.54 -27.70
C LEU A 125 0.06 9.97 -26.23
N ARG A 126 0.40 11.23 -25.94
CA ARG A 126 0.60 11.69 -24.56
C ARG A 126 -0.64 11.53 -23.67
N PRO A 127 -1.84 11.97 -24.07
CA PRO A 127 -3.04 11.82 -23.23
C PRO A 127 -3.41 10.35 -22.98
N ALA A 128 -3.26 9.50 -24.01
CA ALA A 128 -3.59 8.08 -23.90
C ALA A 128 -2.63 7.34 -22.96
N LEU A 129 -1.32 7.58 -23.09
CA LEU A 129 -0.32 7.00 -22.19
C LEU A 129 -0.49 7.51 -20.75
N ARG A 130 -0.80 8.80 -20.57
CA ARG A 130 -1.06 9.37 -19.25
C ARG A 130 -2.27 8.71 -18.59
N ALA A 131 -3.36 8.50 -19.34
CA ALA A 131 -4.54 7.81 -18.84
C ALA A 131 -4.21 6.37 -18.41
N PHE A 132 -3.48 5.62 -19.24
CA PHE A 132 -3.03 4.26 -18.93
C PHE A 132 -2.15 4.20 -17.68
N VAL A 133 -1.11 5.04 -17.60
CA VAL A 133 -0.21 5.07 -16.42
C VAL A 133 -0.99 5.45 -15.17
N THR A 134 -1.87 6.45 -15.23
CA THR A 134 -2.66 6.88 -14.06
C THR A 134 -3.57 5.77 -13.55
N GLU A 135 -4.18 5.00 -14.46
CA GLU A 135 -5.13 3.94 -14.11
C GLU A 135 -4.45 2.69 -13.53
N TYR A 136 -3.31 2.27 -14.09
CA TYR A 136 -2.69 0.99 -13.74
C TYR A 136 -1.38 1.11 -12.93
N TYR A 137 -0.65 2.22 -13.07
CA TYR A 137 0.71 2.42 -12.54
C TYR A 137 0.93 3.83 -11.95
N GLY A 138 -0.11 4.45 -11.39
CA GLY A 138 -0.05 5.88 -11.06
C GLY A 138 1.11 6.24 -10.13
N PHE A 139 1.70 7.43 -10.32
CA PHE A 139 2.84 7.92 -9.53
C PHE A 139 2.62 7.87 -8.01
N ASN A 140 1.38 8.05 -7.55
CA ASN A 140 1.01 8.01 -6.14
C ASN A 140 0.72 6.58 -5.61
N SER A 141 0.92 5.54 -6.44
CA SER A 141 0.74 4.15 -6.04
C SER A 141 1.76 3.77 -4.98
N SER A 142 1.30 3.21 -3.86
CA SER A 142 2.18 2.64 -2.83
C SER A 142 2.89 1.36 -3.30
N GLU A 143 2.40 0.74 -4.37
CA GLU A 143 2.85 -0.55 -4.87
C GLU A 143 3.76 -0.41 -6.10
N ARG A 144 3.33 0.36 -7.09
CA ARG A 144 3.98 0.46 -8.42
C ARG A 144 3.98 1.91 -8.94
N PRO A 145 4.72 2.83 -8.31
CA PRO A 145 4.74 4.23 -8.72
C PRO A 145 5.47 4.41 -10.06
N VAL A 146 4.77 4.85 -11.10
CA VAL A 146 5.38 5.21 -12.40
C VAL A 146 5.17 6.70 -12.68
N GLU A 147 6.27 7.39 -12.98
CA GLU A 147 6.28 8.81 -13.33
C GLU A 147 6.39 8.95 -14.86
N LEU A 148 5.29 9.34 -15.51
CA LEU A 148 5.32 9.65 -16.94
C LEU A 148 5.81 11.09 -17.16
N LEU A 149 7.02 11.24 -17.69
CA LEU A 149 7.62 12.51 -18.07
C LEU A 149 7.29 12.84 -19.52
N ASP A 150 6.00 13.07 -19.80
CA ASP A 150 5.53 13.39 -21.14
C ASP A 150 5.98 14.79 -21.61
N GLY A 151 6.49 14.87 -22.83
CA GLY A 151 7.04 16.11 -23.38
C GLY A 151 8.35 16.61 -22.76
N ALA A 152 9.03 15.77 -21.97
CA ALA A 152 10.35 16.07 -21.45
C ALA A 152 11.44 16.02 -22.53
N TRP A 153 11.25 15.30 -23.64
CA TRP A 153 12.24 15.21 -24.72
C TRP A 153 12.35 16.54 -25.48
N ARG A 154 13.57 16.92 -25.87
CA ARG A 154 13.84 18.12 -26.66
C ARG A 154 13.60 17.84 -28.13
N ASP A 155 13.07 18.85 -28.81
CA ASP A 155 12.94 18.85 -30.26
C ASP A 155 14.37 19.00 -30.85
N GLY A 156 14.87 17.99 -31.56
CA GLY A 156 16.27 17.98 -32.06
C GLY A 156 16.80 16.59 -32.43
N ASP A 157 18.02 16.47 -32.98
CA ASP A 157 18.67 15.20 -33.45
C ASP A 157 19.05 14.19 -32.36
N PHE A 158 18.42 14.27 -31.20
CA PHE A 158 18.72 13.41 -30.07
C PHE A 158 17.91 12.11 -30.14
N GLN A 159 18.31 11.21 -31.04
CA GLN A 159 17.82 9.83 -31.15
C GLN A 159 19.00 8.85 -31.25
N GLY A 160 18.74 7.58 -30.95
CA GLY A 160 19.68 6.48 -31.02
C GLY A 160 20.55 6.30 -29.77
N ALA A 161 21.42 5.30 -29.84
CA ALA A 161 22.21 4.81 -28.71
C ALA A 161 23.07 5.87 -28.00
N ALA A 162 23.53 6.92 -28.70
CA ALA A 162 24.30 8.00 -28.09
C ALA A 162 23.49 8.80 -27.05
N SER A 163 22.23 9.09 -27.36
CA SER A 163 21.31 9.80 -26.47
C SER A 163 20.97 8.95 -25.24
N ILE A 164 20.73 7.65 -25.45
CA ILE A 164 20.49 6.70 -24.36
C ILE A 164 21.71 6.58 -23.44
N LYS A 165 22.91 6.48 -24.01
CA LYS A 165 24.16 6.44 -23.24
C LYS A 165 24.36 7.71 -22.41
N ALA A 166 24.04 8.88 -22.97
CA ALA A 166 24.13 10.16 -22.26
C ALA A 166 23.13 10.24 -21.09
N LEU A 167 21.89 9.73 -21.29
CA LEU A 167 20.88 9.63 -20.23
C LEU A 167 21.33 8.71 -19.11
N HIS A 168 21.70 7.48 -19.43
CA HIS A 168 22.16 6.50 -18.45
C HIS A 168 23.34 7.02 -17.63
N ALA A 169 24.33 7.67 -18.27
CA ALA A 169 25.49 8.22 -17.57
C ALA A 169 25.15 9.26 -16.48
N ARG A 170 23.98 9.91 -16.55
CA ARG A 170 23.55 10.91 -15.55
C ARG A 170 22.39 10.44 -14.67
N LEU A 171 21.64 9.42 -15.10
CA LEU A 171 20.45 8.91 -14.44
C LEU A 171 20.57 7.44 -14.05
N GLN A 172 21.78 6.87 -14.01
CA GLN A 172 22.01 5.45 -13.65
C GLN A 172 21.41 5.06 -12.29
N SER A 173 21.34 6.00 -11.33
CA SER A 173 20.75 5.76 -10.01
C SER A 173 19.22 5.77 -10.01
N GLU A 174 18.62 6.16 -11.13
CA GLU A 174 17.19 6.39 -11.26
C GLU A 174 16.60 5.39 -12.25
N PRO A 175 15.68 4.50 -11.81
CA PRO A 175 15.06 3.55 -12.71
C PRO A 175 14.31 4.29 -13.81
N THR A 176 14.65 3.99 -15.06
CA THR A 176 14.15 4.75 -16.21
C THR A 176 13.83 3.80 -17.37
N LEU A 177 12.70 4.06 -18.01
CA LEU A 177 12.29 3.54 -19.29
C LEU A 177 12.27 4.68 -20.31
N VAL A 178 12.98 4.51 -21.42
CA VAL A 178 12.88 5.35 -22.60
C VAL A 178 12.17 4.56 -23.68
N LEU A 179 10.97 5.04 -24.05
CA LEU A 179 10.22 4.58 -25.21
C LEU A 179 10.63 5.45 -26.40
N GLU A 180 11.51 4.93 -27.25
CA GLU A 180 12.02 5.65 -28.41
C GLU A 180 11.32 5.20 -29.69
N MET A 181 10.68 6.15 -30.36
CA MET A 181 10.10 5.96 -31.69
C MET A 181 11.03 6.59 -32.72
N GLN A 182 11.73 5.75 -33.48
CA GLN A 182 12.67 6.19 -34.49
C GLN A 182 12.06 6.06 -35.89
N ALA A 183 12.03 7.17 -36.63
CA ALA A 183 11.63 7.16 -38.04
C ALA A 183 12.82 6.70 -38.91
N LEU A 184 12.59 5.67 -39.72
CA LEU A 184 13.55 5.10 -40.66
C LEU A 184 13.15 5.45 -42.10
N SER A 185 14.12 5.42 -43.02
CA SER A 185 13.88 5.62 -44.46
C SER A 185 13.05 6.87 -44.78
N ASN A 186 13.43 8.02 -44.21
CA ASN A 186 12.71 9.30 -44.37
C ASN A 186 11.24 9.30 -43.90
N GLY A 187 10.88 8.45 -42.93
CA GLY A 187 9.53 8.40 -42.35
C GLY A 187 8.63 7.33 -42.95
N GLU A 188 9.13 6.50 -43.88
CA GLU A 188 8.36 5.38 -44.43
C GLU A 188 8.21 4.20 -43.45
N SER A 189 9.13 4.05 -42.51
CA SER A 189 9.10 2.99 -41.49
C SER A 189 9.34 3.56 -40.10
N LEU A 190 8.82 2.88 -39.09
CA LEU A 190 8.98 3.25 -37.69
C LEU A 190 9.54 2.08 -36.91
N SER A 191 10.54 2.36 -36.08
CA SER A 191 11.10 1.44 -35.10
C SER A 191 10.71 1.89 -33.71
N LEU A 192 10.14 0.99 -32.92
CA LEU A 192 9.90 1.17 -31.51
C LEU A 192 11.05 0.49 -30.74
N ASN A 193 11.93 1.30 -30.17
CA ASN A 193 13.06 0.85 -29.37
C ASN A 193 12.76 1.09 -27.89
N LEU A 194 13.11 0.15 -27.03
CA LEU A 194 13.00 0.29 -25.59
C LEU A 194 14.37 0.33 -24.96
N ALA A 195 14.66 1.41 -24.24
CA ALA A 195 15.81 1.51 -23.36
C ALA A 195 15.36 1.44 -21.90
N ALA A 196 15.94 0.55 -21.09
CA ALA A 196 15.54 0.41 -19.69
C ALA A 196 16.73 0.08 -18.78
N TRP A 197 16.71 0.62 -17.55
CA TRP A 197 17.65 0.28 -16.48
C TRP A 197 17.00 0.48 -15.11
N GLY A 198 17.41 -0.32 -14.13
CA GLY A 198 17.08 -0.18 -12.72
C GLY A 198 18.17 0.54 -11.91
N PRO A 199 17.95 0.76 -10.61
CA PRO A 199 18.84 1.57 -9.76
C PRO A 199 20.18 0.88 -9.45
N ALA A 200 20.25 -0.45 -9.59
CA ALA A 200 21.46 -1.24 -9.35
C ALA A 200 22.13 -1.74 -10.64
N ASP A 201 21.56 -1.41 -11.81
CA ASP A 201 22.07 -1.89 -13.08
C ASP A 201 23.29 -1.06 -13.52
N SER A 202 24.40 -1.75 -13.76
CA SER A 202 25.61 -1.11 -14.30
C SER A 202 25.52 -0.85 -15.82
N GLN A 203 24.58 -1.51 -16.50
CA GLN A 203 24.35 -1.41 -17.93
C GLN A 203 22.86 -1.22 -18.20
N TYR A 204 22.53 -0.44 -19.23
CA TYR A 204 21.17 -0.33 -19.73
C TYR A 204 20.89 -1.39 -20.80
N ARG A 205 19.64 -1.85 -20.86
CA ARG A 205 19.12 -2.63 -21.98
C ARG A 205 18.65 -1.67 -23.08
N TYR A 206 18.93 -1.96 -24.34
CA TYR A 206 18.45 -1.18 -25.49
C TYR A 206 18.16 -2.11 -26.67
N ASP A 207 16.88 -2.40 -26.88
CA ASP A 207 16.42 -3.38 -27.86
C ASP A 207 15.37 -2.76 -28.79
N THR A 208 15.41 -3.13 -30.07
CA THR A 208 14.32 -2.86 -31.02
C THR A 208 13.23 -3.90 -30.79
N VAL A 209 12.06 -3.43 -30.37
CA VAL A 209 10.95 -4.31 -29.99
C VAL A 209 10.02 -4.58 -31.16
N LEU A 210 9.80 -3.56 -31.99
CA LEU A 210 8.93 -3.64 -33.15
C LEU A 210 9.45 -2.72 -34.24
N GLN A 211 9.45 -3.22 -35.48
CA GLN A 211 9.71 -2.40 -36.67
C GLN A 211 8.62 -2.66 -37.70
N PHE A 212 8.00 -1.60 -38.21
CA PHE A 212 6.92 -1.73 -39.20
C PHE A 212 6.93 -0.59 -40.22
N ASN A 213 6.34 -0.86 -41.39
CA ASN A 213 6.27 0.08 -42.49
C ASN A 213 4.98 0.91 -42.41
N ILE A 214 5.08 2.17 -42.01
CA ILE A 214 3.93 3.08 -41.87
C ILE A 214 3.18 3.21 -43.19
N ARG A 215 3.91 3.29 -44.31
CA ARG A 215 3.30 3.46 -45.63
C ARG A 215 2.43 2.27 -45.99
N THR A 216 2.92 1.05 -45.79
CA THR A 216 2.14 -0.17 -46.04
C THR A 216 0.89 -0.24 -45.17
N GLU A 217 0.98 0.17 -43.91
CA GLU A 217 -0.19 0.21 -43.01
C GLU A 217 -1.21 1.28 -43.43
N LEU A 218 -0.75 2.47 -43.85
CA LEU A 218 -1.61 3.55 -44.36
C LEU A 218 -2.34 3.10 -45.63
N GLU A 219 -1.63 2.44 -46.54
CA GLU A 219 -2.21 1.88 -47.76
C GLU A 219 -3.21 0.77 -47.45
N THR A 220 -2.96 -0.06 -46.44
CA THR A 220 -3.88 -1.12 -45.99
C THR A 220 -5.16 -0.53 -45.41
N SER A 221 -5.06 0.55 -44.61
CA SER A 221 -6.22 1.31 -44.14
C SER A 221 -7.03 1.88 -45.31
N ALA A 222 -6.37 2.58 -46.24
CA ALA A 222 -7.01 3.18 -47.40
C ALA A 222 -7.73 2.13 -48.27
N ARG A 223 -7.12 0.95 -48.46
CA ARG A 223 -7.73 -0.20 -49.16
C ARG A 223 -8.98 -0.71 -48.46
N ARG A 224 -8.93 -0.88 -47.14
CA ARG A 224 -10.07 -1.32 -46.33
C ARG A 224 -11.25 -0.35 -46.48
N ARG A 225 -11.00 0.96 -46.34
CA ARG A 225 -12.07 1.97 -46.45
C ARG A 225 -12.62 2.08 -47.88
N ALA A 226 -11.79 1.92 -48.90
CA ALA A 226 -12.24 1.83 -50.29
C ALA A 226 -13.13 0.59 -50.55
N THR A 227 -12.81 -0.54 -49.92
CA THR A 227 -13.63 -1.76 -50.05
C THR A 227 -14.95 -1.64 -49.27
N GLN A 228 -14.93 -1.00 -48.10
CA GLN A 228 -16.15 -0.66 -47.37
C GLN A 228 -17.02 0.32 -48.15
N TRP A 229 -16.39 1.28 -48.83
CA TRP A 229 -17.09 2.19 -49.75
C TRP A 229 -17.78 1.42 -50.88
N LYS A 230 -17.16 0.38 -51.46
CA LYS A 230 -17.82 -0.46 -52.47
C LYS A 230 -19.14 -1.06 -51.94
N ALA A 231 -19.14 -1.63 -50.74
CA ALA A 231 -20.36 -2.18 -50.14
C ALA A 231 -21.43 -1.11 -49.86
N ALA A 232 -21.00 0.07 -49.38
CA ALA A 232 -21.90 1.21 -49.17
C ALA A 232 -22.48 1.73 -50.51
N ARG A 233 -21.67 1.81 -51.56
CA ARG A 233 -22.05 2.18 -52.92
C ARG A 233 -23.12 1.24 -53.46
N ASP A 234 -22.91 -0.06 -53.35
CA ASP A 234 -23.88 -1.08 -53.79
C ASP A 234 -25.21 -0.96 -53.03
N THR A 235 -25.15 -0.62 -51.74
CA THR A 235 -26.33 -0.34 -50.91
C THR A 235 -27.08 0.90 -51.39
N LEU A 236 -26.39 2.00 -51.70
CA LEU A 236 -26.99 3.24 -52.21
C LEU A 236 -27.71 3.03 -53.54
N ILE A 237 -27.13 2.23 -54.44
CA ILE A 237 -27.74 1.88 -55.72
C ILE A 237 -29.00 1.02 -55.48
N SER A 238 -28.90 0.00 -54.62
CA SER A 238 -30.04 -0.87 -54.31
C SER A 238 -31.21 -0.12 -53.63
N ALA A 239 -30.91 0.95 -52.91
CA ALA A 239 -31.89 1.83 -52.27
C ALA A 239 -32.48 2.89 -53.22
N GLY A 240 -32.05 2.94 -54.49
CA GLY A 240 -32.49 3.93 -55.48
C GLY A 240 -32.00 5.35 -55.20
N LEU A 241 -30.95 5.52 -54.40
CA LEU A 241 -30.35 6.82 -54.07
C LEU A 241 -29.30 7.27 -55.10
N ALA A 242 -28.85 6.37 -55.96
CA ALA A 242 -27.95 6.61 -57.10
C ALA A 242 -28.30 5.69 -58.28
N ASP A 243 -28.17 6.21 -59.50
CA ASP A 243 -28.59 5.52 -60.73
C ASP A 243 -27.52 4.55 -61.28
N SER A 244 -26.25 4.79 -60.96
CA SER A 244 -25.11 3.97 -61.39
C SER A 244 -23.95 4.02 -60.38
N PRO A 245 -22.97 3.10 -60.47
CA PRO A 245 -21.74 3.19 -59.69
C PRO A 245 -21.01 4.53 -59.87
N GLU A 246 -20.99 5.07 -61.10
CA GLU A 246 -20.37 6.35 -61.41
C GLU A 246 -21.12 7.53 -60.74
N ASP A 247 -22.46 7.52 -60.74
CA ASP A 247 -23.27 8.54 -60.05
C ASP A 247 -23.03 8.51 -58.54
N ALA A 248 -23.00 7.31 -57.96
CA ALA A 248 -22.74 7.13 -56.53
C ALA A 248 -21.33 7.59 -56.14
N ASP A 249 -20.30 7.25 -56.93
CA ASP A 249 -18.92 7.64 -56.69
C ASP A 249 -18.73 9.17 -56.81
N GLN A 250 -19.39 9.81 -57.77
CA GLN A 250 -19.31 11.25 -57.97
C GLN A 250 -20.02 12.04 -56.86
N ARG A 251 -21.19 11.57 -56.40
CA ARG A 251 -22.01 12.28 -55.41
C ARG A 251 -21.53 12.06 -53.98
N PHE A 252 -20.99 10.87 -53.67
CA PHE A 252 -20.77 10.42 -52.29
C PHE A 252 -19.39 9.79 -52.05
N GLY A 253 -18.63 9.44 -53.09
CA GLY A 253 -17.47 8.57 -52.96
C GLY A 253 -16.14 9.22 -52.59
N GLY A 254 -15.94 10.51 -52.92
CA GLY A 254 -14.76 11.27 -52.51
C GLY A 254 -13.42 10.57 -52.78
N ILE A 255 -12.50 10.60 -51.81
CA ILE A 255 -11.19 9.92 -51.89
C ILE A 255 -11.34 8.39 -51.95
N ARG A 256 -12.35 7.84 -51.28
CA ARG A 256 -12.59 6.38 -51.21
C ARG A 256 -12.93 5.80 -52.58
N ALA A 257 -13.70 6.52 -53.40
CA ALA A 257 -13.98 6.13 -54.78
C ALA A 257 -12.73 6.15 -55.68
N LYS A 258 -11.84 7.15 -55.51
CA LYS A 258 -10.56 7.18 -56.24
C LYS A 258 -9.67 5.99 -55.88
N ASN A 259 -9.55 5.70 -54.58
CA ASN A 259 -8.79 4.55 -54.08
C ASN A 259 -9.43 3.22 -54.53
N LEU A 260 -10.76 3.13 -54.59
CA LEU A 260 -11.47 1.96 -55.10
C LEU A 260 -11.17 1.74 -56.58
N LYS A 261 -11.20 2.79 -57.39
CA LYS A 261 -10.84 2.73 -58.82
C LYS A 261 -9.41 2.24 -59.03
N ARG A 262 -8.48 2.66 -58.18
CA ARG A 262 -7.09 2.16 -58.17
C ARG A 262 -7.03 0.65 -57.88
N ILE A 263 -7.80 0.16 -56.90
CA ILE A 263 -7.87 -1.28 -56.56
C ILE A 263 -8.47 -2.09 -57.72
N GLU A 264 -9.52 -1.58 -58.35
CA GLU A 264 -10.15 -2.21 -59.52
C GLU A 264 -9.18 -2.27 -60.72
N GLN A 265 -8.37 -1.22 -60.93
CA GLN A 265 -7.29 -1.21 -61.92
C GLN A 265 -6.19 -2.22 -61.62
N GLU A 266 -5.73 -2.32 -60.37
CA GLU A 266 -4.77 -3.35 -59.95
C GLU A 266 -5.30 -4.76 -60.24
N THR A 267 -6.57 -5.00 -59.89
CA THR A 267 -7.23 -6.30 -60.10
C THR A 267 -7.34 -6.64 -61.58
N ALA A 268 -7.68 -5.66 -62.43
CA ALA A 268 -7.77 -5.83 -63.88
C ALA A 268 -6.40 -6.12 -64.52
N LEU A 269 -5.34 -5.42 -64.09
CA LEU A 269 -3.97 -5.64 -64.55
C LEU A 269 -3.44 -7.02 -64.16
N GLN A 270 -3.71 -7.45 -62.92
CA GLN A 270 -3.39 -8.80 -62.46
C GLN A 270 -4.14 -9.88 -63.26
N ALA A 271 -5.44 -9.68 -63.53
CA ALA A 271 -6.23 -10.59 -64.35
C ALA A 271 -5.73 -10.66 -65.81
N ALA A 272 -5.12 -9.60 -66.32
CA ALA A 272 -4.47 -9.55 -67.63
C ALA A 272 -3.05 -10.17 -67.64
N GLY A 273 -2.58 -10.71 -66.51
CA GLY A 273 -1.25 -11.33 -66.39
C GLY A 273 -0.11 -10.32 -66.34
N VAL A 274 -0.39 -9.04 -66.08
CA VAL A 274 0.64 -8.00 -66.01
C VAL A 274 1.24 -7.93 -64.62
N ASN A 275 2.57 -7.89 -64.56
CA ASN A 275 3.30 -7.70 -63.32
C ASN A 275 3.19 -6.25 -62.83
N LEU A 276 2.60 -6.06 -61.65
CA LEU A 276 2.38 -4.74 -61.06
C LEU A 276 3.68 -3.98 -60.74
N ALA A 277 4.82 -4.67 -60.59
CA ALA A 277 6.11 -4.02 -60.38
C ALA A 277 6.59 -3.21 -61.60
N ASP A 278 6.09 -3.55 -62.79
CA ASP A 278 6.48 -2.93 -64.06
C ASP A 278 5.55 -1.76 -64.45
N ILE A 279 4.52 -1.49 -63.65
CA ILE A 279 3.52 -0.44 -63.89
C ILE A 279 3.53 0.58 -62.76
N THR A 280 3.62 1.87 -63.11
CA THR A 280 3.43 2.97 -62.15
C THR A 280 1.95 3.29 -62.00
N LEU A 281 1.35 2.90 -60.88
CA LEU A 281 0.01 3.33 -60.49
C LEU A 281 0.09 4.57 -59.58
N PRO A 282 -0.95 5.43 -59.57
CA PRO A 282 -1.02 6.54 -58.62
C PRO A 282 -0.94 6.02 -57.18
N ALA A 283 -0.29 6.78 -56.29
CA ALA A 283 -0.28 6.46 -54.87
C ALA A 283 -1.70 6.51 -54.29
N PHE A 284 -1.95 5.77 -53.21
CA PHE A 284 -3.19 5.91 -52.46
C PHE A 284 -3.31 7.34 -51.91
N GLU A 285 -4.49 7.94 -52.07
CA GLU A 285 -4.81 9.21 -51.40
C GLU A 285 -5.29 8.89 -49.97
N LEU A 286 -4.77 9.60 -48.97
CA LEU A 286 -5.03 9.32 -47.55
C LEU A 286 -5.98 10.36 -46.95
N GLU A 287 -6.88 9.93 -46.06
CA GLU A 287 -7.73 10.81 -45.25
C GLU A 287 -7.28 10.85 -43.78
N ALA A 288 -7.82 11.77 -42.99
CA ALA A 288 -7.49 11.91 -41.56
C ALA A 288 -7.75 10.60 -40.78
N GLU A 289 -8.77 9.84 -41.16
CA GLU A 289 -9.11 8.56 -40.52
C GLU A 289 -8.05 7.49 -40.78
N ASP A 290 -7.34 7.53 -41.92
CA ASP A 290 -6.27 6.56 -42.21
C ASP A 290 -5.08 6.73 -41.26
N TYR A 291 -4.79 7.98 -40.85
CA TYR A 291 -3.79 8.26 -39.83
C TYR A 291 -4.27 7.87 -38.43
N ALA A 292 -5.53 8.14 -38.09
CA ALA A 292 -6.13 7.74 -36.82
C ALA A 292 -6.14 6.21 -36.63
N ASP A 293 -6.36 5.47 -37.71
CA ASP A 293 -6.34 4.00 -37.72
C ASP A 293 -4.97 3.41 -37.36
N ILE A 294 -3.87 4.13 -37.58
CA ILE A 294 -2.50 3.71 -37.20
C ILE A 294 -2.08 4.22 -35.82
N GLN A 295 -2.59 5.40 -35.41
CA GLN A 295 -2.33 5.93 -34.08
C GLN A 295 -2.83 4.97 -32.99
N THR A 296 -3.95 4.30 -33.20
CA THR A 296 -4.55 3.41 -32.20
C THR A 296 -3.65 2.21 -31.85
N PRO A 297 -3.17 1.38 -32.82
CA PRO A 297 -2.18 0.34 -32.54
C PRO A 297 -0.90 0.88 -31.90
N LEU A 298 -0.38 2.02 -32.35
CA LEU A 298 0.83 2.63 -31.79
C LEU A 298 0.69 2.99 -30.31
N ILE A 299 -0.46 3.54 -29.93
CA ILE A 299 -0.80 3.82 -28.54
C ILE A 299 -0.87 2.52 -27.75
N THR A 300 -1.56 1.50 -28.27
CA THR A 300 -1.69 0.20 -27.60
C THR A 300 -0.32 -0.44 -27.38
N TRP A 301 0.53 -0.51 -28.40
CA TRP A 301 1.88 -1.06 -28.31
C TRP A 301 2.75 -0.29 -27.31
N SER A 302 2.61 1.03 -27.25
CA SER A 302 3.33 1.85 -26.27
C SER A 302 2.84 1.58 -24.84
N CYS A 303 1.53 1.44 -24.61
CA CYS A 303 0.98 1.02 -23.31
C CYS A 303 1.46 -0.38 -22.91
N LEU A 304 1.45 -1.34 -23.84
CA LEU A 304 1.95 -2.69 -23.60
C LEU A 304 3.43 -2.69 -23.21
N ALA A 305 4.26 -1.91 -23.93
CA ALA A 305 5.68 -1.77 -23.62
C ALA A 305 5.92 -1.14 -22.25
N ILE A 306 5.18 -0.09 -21.89
CA ILE A 306 5.26 0.55 -20.57
C ILE A 306 4.86 -0.43 -19.48
N GLY A 307 3.73 -1.11 -19.63
CA GLY A 307 3.27 -2.08 -18.62
C GLY A 307 4.23 -3.27 -18.50
N TRP A 308 4.78 -3.76 -19.62
CA TRP A 308 5.76 -4.84 -19.62
C TRP A 308 7.01 -4.49 -18.81
N VAL A 309 7.63 -3.34 -19.11
CA VAL A 309 8.86 -2.93 -18.40
C VAL A 309 8.55 -2.57 -16.95
N SER A 310 7.39 -1.96 -16.68
CA SER A 310 6.95 -1.66 -15.31
C SER A 310 6.80 -2.93 -14.49
N ASP A 311 6.11 -3.93 -15.01
CA ASP A 311 5.93 -5.22 -14.34
C ASP A 311 7.25 -5.92 -14.09
N LEU A 312 8.15 -5.97 -15.09
CA LEU A 312 9.48 -6.54 -14.89
C LEU A 312 10.26 -5.81 -13.82
N TYR A 313 10.25 -4.47 -13.81
CA TYR A 313 10.96 -3.68 -12.82
C TYR A 313 10.44 -3.95 -11.40
N PHE A 314 9.13 -3.84 -11.18
CA PHE A 314 8.58 -4.04 -9.83
C PHE A 314 8.62 -5.51 -9.38
N ALA A 315 8.53 -6.47 -10.29
CA ALA A 315 8.76 -7.88 -9.96
C ALA A 315 10.23 -8.15 -9.60
N SER A 316 11.17 -7.54 -10.33
CA SER A 316 12.61 -7.76 -10.12
C SER A 316 13.12 -7.12 -8.83
N TYR A 317 12.72 -5.88 -8.54
CA TYR A 317 13.31 -5.09 -7.45
C TYR A 317 12.44 -5.01 -6.19
N TRP A 318 11.13 -5.27 -6.31
CA TRP A 318 10.16 -5.03 -5.24
C TRP A 318 9.18 -6.20 -5.02
N GLU A 319 9.42 -7.35 -5.67
CA GLU A 319 8.62 -8.58 -5.54
C GLU A 319 7.11 -8.35 -5.77
N ARG A 320 6.75 -7.39 -6.62
CA ARG A 320 5.35 -7.07 -6.90
C ARG A 320 4.82 -7.92 -8.04
N THR A 321 3.55 -8.31 -7.93
CA THR A 321 2.86 -9.06 -8.96
C THR A 321 2.72 -8.25 -10.25
N PRO A 322 2.72 -8.87 -11.44
CA PRO A 322 2.44 -8.14 -12.68
C PRO A 322 1.04 -7.53 -12.69
N GLN A 323 0.90 -6.36 -13.29
CA GLN A 323 -0.36 -5.63 -13.40
C GLN A 323 -0.82 -5.49 -14.86
N LEU A 324 0.07 -5.65 -15.85
CA LEU A 324 -0.24 -5.54 -17.27
C LEU A 324 -1.39 -6.46 -17.71
N PRO A 325 -1.48 -7.73 -17.26
CA PRO A 325 -2.56 -8.60 -17.72
C PRO A 325 -3.95 -8.11 -17.31
N ASN A 326 -4.09 -7.35 -16.21
CA ASN A 326 -5.34 -6.70 -15.83
C ASN A 326 -5.73 -5.56 -16.78
N ALA A 327 -4.76 -4.95 -17.45
CA ALA A 327 -4.99 -3.89 -18.44
C ALA A 327 -5.29 -4.44 -19.84
N LEU A 328 -4.88 -5.68 -20.14
CA LEU A 328 -5.05 -6.30 -21.47
C LEU A 328 -6.49 -6.28 -21.97
N PRO A 329 -7.54 -6.62 -21.19
CA PRO A 329 -8.91 -6.63 -21.70
C PRO A 329 -9.34 -5.27 -22.27
N LYS A 330 -8.97 -4.18 -21.60
CA LYS A 330 -9.30 -2.81 -22.03
C LYS A 330 -8.47 -2.39 -23.24
N LEU A 331 -7.18 -2.73 -23.26
CA LEU A 331 -6.27 -2.46 -24.39
C LEU A 331 -6.68 -3.23 -25.65
N LEU A 332 -7.03 -4.51 -25.51
CA LEU A 332 -7.44 -5.39 -26.60
C LEU A 332 -8.84 -5.05 -27.12
N ALA A 333 -9.76 -4.59 -26.25
CA ALA A 333 -11.08 -4.13 -26.69
C ALA A 333 -11.02 -2.90 -27.60
N ALA A 334 -10.00 -2.06 -27.44
CA ALA A 334 -9.77 -0.90 -28.28
C ALA A 334 -9.20 -1.26 -29.67
N GLU A 335 -8.66 -2.47 -29.84
CA GLU A 335 -7.91 -2.87 -31.03
C GLU A 335 -8.63 -3.99 -31.80
N LYS A 336 -9.23 -3.64 -32.94
CA LYS A 336 -9.96 -4.60 -33.80
C LYS A 336 -9.04 -5.46 -34.67
N ASN A 337 -7.78 -5.07 -34.82
CA ASN A 337 -6.78 -5.79 -35.62
C ASN A 337 -5.60 -6.13 -34.71
N LEU A 338 -5.55 -7.36 -34.21
CA LEU A 338 -4.50 -7.91 -33.34
C LEU A 338 -3.19 -8.11 -34.10
N GLY A 339 -2.64 -7.04 -34.67
CA GLY A 339 -1.53 -7.06 -35.61
C GLY A 339 -0.23 -7.65 -35.06
N GLN A 340 0.80 -7.66 -35.91
CA GLN A 340 2.14 -8.18 -35.61
C GLN A 340 2.79 -7.56 -34.34
N GLY A 341 2.57 -6.27 -34.08
CA GLY A 341 3.17 -5.60 -32.92
C GLY A 341 2.66 -6.13 -31.57
N LEU A 342 1.41 -6.57 -31.51
CA LEU A 342 0.84 -7.12 -30.27
C LEU A 342 1.46 -8.48 -29.95
N SER A 343 1.61 -9.36 -30.94
CA SER A 343 2.21 -10.68 -30.74
C SER A 343 3.70 -10.59 -30.40
N GLU A 344 4.43 -9.67 -31.01
CA GLU A 344 5.85 -9.43 -30.71
C GLU A 344 6.04 -8.94 -29.26
N ILE A 345 5.31 -7.90 -28.84
CA ILE A 345 5.46 -7.34 -27.48
C ILE A 345 5.02 -8.35 -26.41
N LEU A 346 3.87 -9.01 -26.59
CA LEU A 346 3.40 -10.03 -25.65
C LEU A 346 4.32 -11.26 -25.62
N GLY A 347 4.91 -11.63 -26.76
CA GLY A 347 5.91 -12.70 -26.86
C GLY A 347 7.16 -12.35 -26.06
N GLN A 348 7.67 -11.12 -26.18
CA GLN A 348 8.82 -10.65 -25.41
C GLN A 348 8.50 -10.54 -23.92
N TYR A 349 7.33 -10.03 -23.55
CA TYR A 349 6.83 -10.02 -22.17
C TYR A 349 6.85 -11.42 -21.57
N SER A 350 6.24 -12.39 -22.25
CA SER A 350 6.19 -13.78 -21.79
C SER A 350 7.59 -14.37 -21.63
N THR A 351 8.48 -14.14 -22.60
CA THR A 351 9.85 -14.67 -22.59
C THR A 351 10.68 -14.10 -21.44
N THR A 352 10.66 -12.77 -21.25
CA THR A 352 11.43 -12.12 -20.17
C THR A 352 10.85 -12.42 -18.79
N TYR A 353 9.53 -12.48 -18.64
CA TYR A 353 8.91 -12.86 -17.38
C TYR A 353 9.21 -14.33 -17.03
N GLN A 354 9.24 -15.22 -18.03
CA GLN A 354 9.67 -16.62 -17.83
C GLN A 354 11.11 -16.73 -17.38
N ALA A 355 12.02 -15.94 -17.96
CA ALA A 355 13.42 -15.90 -17.51
C ALA A 355 13.53 -15.41 -16.05
N LEU A 356 12.80 -14.34 -15.69
CA LEU A 356 12.76 -13.82 -14.32
C LEU A 356 12.27 -14.88 -13.32
N ILE A 357 11.23 -15.62 -13.69
CA ILE A 357 10.71 -16.72 -12.88
C ILE A 357 11.74 -17.84 -12.74
N ALA A 358 12.43 -18.22 -13.83
CA ALA A 358 13.41 -19.31 -13.83
C ALA A 358 14.58 -19.04 -12.87
N ASP A 359 14.97 -17.77 -12.70
CA ASP A 359 15.99 -17.35 -11.75
C ASP A 359 15.52 -17.41 -10.29
N ARG A 360 14.21 -17.59 -10.04
CA ARG A 360 13.57 -17.68 -8.73
C ARG A 360 12.75 -18.96 -8.57
N PRO A 361 13.40 -20.13 -8.52
CA PRO A 361 12.71 -21.42 -8.51
C PRO A 361 11.74 -21.55 -7.33
N ILE A 362 12.10 -21.04 -6.13
CA ILE A 362 11.27 -21.14 -4.92
C ILE A 362 9.97 -20.31 -5.05
N GLU A 363 10.05 -19.10 -5.60
CA GLU A 363 8.91 -18.17 -5.75
C GLU A 363 8.06 -18.46 -7.00
N THR A 364 8.58 -19.26 -7.93
CA THR A 364 7.96 -19.55 -9.23
C THR A 364 6.48 -19.95 -9.13
N PRO A 365 6.04 -20.85 -8.23
CA PRO A 365 4.64 -21.24 -8.15
C PRO A 365 3.73 -20.05 -7.84
N ILE A 366 4.14 -19.21 -6.89
CA ILE A 366 3.38 -18.05 -6.44
C ILE A 366 3.32 -17.00 -7.55
N LEU A 367 4.45 -16.69 -8.18
CA LEU A 367 4.53 -15.73 -9.28
C LEU A 367 3.71 -16.15 -10.51
N LEU A 368 3.67 -17.45 -10.81
CA LEU A 368 2.83 -18.01 -11.87
C LEU A 368 1.34 -17.97 -11.50
N ALA A 369 0.97 -18.31 -10.26
CA ALA A 369 -0.42 -18.22 -9.82
C ALA A 369 -0.92 -16.76 -9.83
N GLN A 370 -0.10 -15.81 -9.39
CA GLN A 370 -0.42 -14.38 -9.47
C GLN A 370 -0.55 -13.91 -10.92
N LEU A 371 0.31 -14.38 -11.83
CA LEU A 371 0.16 -14.12 -13.26
C LEU A 371 -1.17 -14.68 -13.80
N ALA A 372 -1.52 -15.93 -13.46
CA ALA A 372 -2.79 -16.53 -13.85
C ALA A 372 -3.99 -15.73 -13.33
N LYS A 373 -3.91 -15.19 -12.10
CA LYS A 373 -4.94 -14.33 -11.51
C LYS A 373 -5.17 -13.07 -12.32
N THR A 374 -4.08 -12.43 -12.75
CA THR A 374 -4.17 -11.21 -13.57
C THR A 374 -4.74 -11.48 -14.98
N MET A 375 -4.69 -12.73 -15.45
CA MET A 375 -5.26 -13.16 -16.73
C MET A 375 -6.75 -13.51 -16.67
N LEU A 376 -7.38 -13.51 -15.48
CA LEU A 376 -8.81 -13.80 -15.33
C LEU A 376 -9.72 -12.80 -16.07
N GLY A 377 -9.22 -11.59 -16.36
CA GLY A 377 -9.95 -10.57 -17.11
C GLY A 377 -10.06 -10.86 -18.63
N LEU A 378 -9.32 -11.84 -19.15
CA LEU A 378 -9.36 -12.19 -20.58
C LEU A 378 -10.66 -12.94 -20.94
N ALA A 379 -11.18 -12.68 -22.14
CA ALA A 379 -12.37 -13.36 -22.65
C ALA A 379 -12.16 -14.89 -22.81
N ASP A 380 -10.95 -15.29 -23.18
CA ASP A 380 -10.52 -16.69 -23.21
C ASP A 380 -9.75 -17.02 -21.93
N ARG A 381 -10.23 -18.02 -21.19
CA ARG A 381 -9.64 -18.46 -19.91
C ARG A 381 -8.52 -19.49 -20.08
N ARG A 382 -8.31 -20.03 -21.29
CA ARG A 382 -7.28 -21.04 -21.56
C ARG A 382 -5.86 -20.60 -21.14
N PRO A 383 -5.40 -19.36 -21.44
CA PRO A 383 -4.08 -18.91 -21.01
C PRO A 383 -3.92 -18.90 -19.48
N ALA A 384 -4.96 -18.49 -18.75
CA ALA A 384 -4.95 -18.50 -17.28
C ALA A 384 -4.88 -19.93 -16.73
N GLN A 385 -5.60 -20.88 -17.34
CA GLN A 385 -5.56 -22.30 -16.99
C GLN A 385 -4.16 -22.90 -17.25
N GLU A 386 -3.55 -22.64 -18.41
CA GLU A 386 -2.21 -23.13 -18.75
C GLU A 386 -1.14 -22.60 -17.80
N VAL A 387 -1.21 -21.31 -17.44
CA VAL A 387 -0.29 -20.70 -16.47
C VAL A 387 -0.51 -21.30 -15.07
N LEU A 388 -1.75 -21.55 -14.66
CA LEU A 388 -2.04 -22.21 -13.39
C LEU A 388 -1.51 -23.65 -13.35
N GLU A 389 -1.67 -24.41 -14.43
CA GLU A 389 -1.08 -25.75 -14.53
C GLU A 389 0.44 -25.72 -14.37
N ARG A 390 1.11 -24.75 -15.01
CA ARG A 390 2.55 -24.54 -14.83
C ARG A 390 2.90 -24.19 -13.39
N ALA A 391 2.07 -23.39 -12.71
CA ALA A 391 2.26 -23.05 -11.30
C ALA A 391 2.25 -24.31 -10.43
N VAL A 392 1.24 -25.18 -10.62
CA VAL A 392 1.12 -26.48 -9.94
C VAL A 392 2.30 -27.40 -10.27
N ARG A 393 2.70 -27.50 -11.55
CA ARG A 393 3.89 -28.28 -11.95
C ARG A 393 5.14 -27.82 -11.23
N SER A 394 5.38 -26.51 -11.18
CA SER A 394 6.56 -25.96 -10.51
C SER A 394 6.52 -26.22 -9.02
N TRP A 395 5.34 -26.10 -8.39
CA TRP A 395 5.16 -26.38 -6.97
C TRP A 395 5.48 -27.84 -6.61
N CYS A 396 5.01 -28.77 -7.43
CA CYS A 396 5.31 -30.20 -7.30
C CYS A 396 6.79 -30.50 -7.55
N ALA A 397 7.39 -29.89 -8.59
CA ALA A 397 8.79 -30.10 -8.95
C ALA A 397 9.74 -29.68 -7.83
N LEU A 398 9.48 -28.56 -7.14
CA LEU A 398 10.26 -28.10 -5.98
C LEU A 398 10.30 -29.11 -4.82
N ARG A 399 9.33 -30.02 -4.77
CA ARG A 399 9.14 -31.00 -3.69
C ARG A 399 9.38 -32.44 -4.17
N GLU A 400 9.96 -32.60 -5.37
CA GLU A 400 10.24 -33.90 -6.00
C GLU A 400 8.99 -34.78 -6.18
N LEU A 401 7.82 -34.15 -6.36
CA LEU A 401 6.54 -34.84 -6.54
C LEU A 401 6.26 -35.07 -8.03
N SER A 402 5.80 -36.29 -8.38
CA SER A 402 5.42 -36.62 -9.75
C SER A 402 4.03 -36.10 -10.10
N THR A 403 3.92 -35.32 -11.19
CA THR A 403 2.63 -34.90 -11.76
C THR A 403 2.21 -35.83 -12.89
N THR A 404 1.06 -36.49 -12.77
CA THR A 404 0.44 -37.26 -13.87
C THR A 404 -0.83 -36.57 -14.36
N SER A 405 -0.99 -36.46 -15.68
CA SER A 405 -2.28 -36.11 -16.31
C SER A 405 -2.90 -37.38 -16.88
N SER A 406 -4.10 -37.74 -16.45
CA SER A 406 -4.91 -38.80 -17.07
C SER A 406 -5.75 -38.22 -18.21
N GLU A 407 -6.08 -39.02 -19.23
CA GLU A 407 -7.00 -38.60 -20.29
C GLU A 407 -8.35 -38.13 -19.69
N GLY A 408 -8.71 -36.87 -19.96
CA GLY A 408 -10.00 -36.28 -19.56
C GLY A 408 -9.98 -35.36 -18.33
N TYR A 409 -8.89 -35.27 -17.57
CA TYR A 409 -8.76 -34.35 -16.43
C TYR A 409 -7.60 -33.36 -16.62
N SER A 410 -7.79 -32.10 -16.22
CA SER A 410 -6.71 -31.11 -16.16
C SER A 410 -5.71 -31.49 -15.06
N LEU A 411 -4.47 -31.00 -15.16
CA LEU A 411 -3.47 -31.31 -14.13
C LEU A 411 -3.92 -30.81 -12.74
N VAL A 412 -4.56 -29.65 -12.69
CA VAL A 412 -5.09 -29.06 -11.45
C VAL A 412 -6.13 -29.98 -10.82
N GLN A 413 -7.01 -30.59 -11.62
CA GLN A 413 -8.03 -31.53 -11.12
C GLN A 413 -7.40 -32.78 -10.49
N HIS A 414 -6.37 -33.34 -11.13
CA HIS A 414 -5.64 -34.47 -10.57
C HIS A 414 -4.92 -34.09 -9.28
N PHE A 415 -4.24 -32.94 -9.27
CA PHE A 415 -3.55 -32.43 -8.09
C PHE A 415 -4.50 -32.27 -6.90
N LEU A 416 -5.67 -31.68 -7.10
CA LEU A 416 -6.69 -31.53 -6.04
C LEU A 416 -7.23 -32.89 -5.56
N SER A 417 -7.39 -33.87 -6.46
CA SER A 417 -7.80 -35.22 -6.09
C SER A 417 -6.74 -35.93 -5.24
N ASP A 418 -5.47 -35.76 -5.57
CA ASP A 418 -4.36 -36.34 -4.83
C ASP A 418 -4.21 -35.66 -3.46
N LEU A 419 -4.39 -34.34 -3.39
CA LEU A 419 -4.32 -33.60 -2.14
C LEU A 419 -5.36 -34.08 -1.11
N ALA A 420 -6.53 -34.52 -1.59
CA ALA A 420 -7.57 -35.10 -0.74
C ALA A 420 -7.25 -36.52 -0.25
N LYS A 421 -6.31 -37.23 -0.90
CA LYS A 421 -5.99 -38.65 -0.61
C LYS A 421 -4.64 -38.82 0.07
N ASP A 422 -3.66 -37.98 -0.24
CA ASP A 422 -2.28 -38.07 0.24
C ASP A 422 -2.03 -37.08 1.38
N THR A 423 -1.80 -37.63 2.58
CA THR A 423 -1.61 -36.87 3.81
C THR A 423 -0.30 -36.07 3.82
N LYS A 424 0.77 -36.58 3.19
CA LYS A 424 2.07 -35.91 3.13
C LYS A 424 2.06 -34.77 2.12
N LEU A 425 1.38 -34.97 0.99
CA LEU A 425 1.15 -33.93 -0.01
C LEU A 425 0.38 -32.75 0.59
N ASN A 426 -0.69 -33.05 1.33
CA ASN A 426 -1.48 -32.02 2.01
C ASN A 426 -0.66 -31.27 3.08
N GLU A 427 0.15 -31.98 3.87
CA GLU A 427 1.07 -31.34 4.83
C GLU A 427 2.06 -30.38 4.16
N ALA A 428 2.64 -30.77 3.02
CA ALA A 428 3.57 -29.91 2.30
C ALA A 428 2.89 -28.68 1.67
N PHE A 429 1.60 -28.80 1.32
CA PHE A 429 0.76 -27.72 0.79
C PHE A 429 0.25 -26.78 1.87
N GLU A 430 -0.02 -27.27 3.07
CA GLU A 430 -0.42 -26.47 4.25
C GLU A 430 0.68 -25.50 4.70
N VAL A 431 1.96 -25.87 4.52
CA VAL A 431 3.10 -25.00 4.86
C VAL A 431 3.20 -23.77 3.92
N ASP A 432 2.63 -23.85 2.72
CA ASP A 432 2.76 -22.84 1.65
C ASP A 432 1.46 -22.01 1.52
N SER A 433 1.15 -21.24 2.58
CA SER A 433 -0.14 -20.54 2.75
C SER A 433 -0.48 -19.61 1.58
N ASP A 434 0.52 -18.96 1.01
CA ASP A 434 0.33 -17.95 -0.03
C ASP A 434 -0.01 -18.59 -1.36
N PHE A 435 0.73 -19.64 -1.76
CA PHE A 435 0.41 -20.42 -2.95
C PHE A 435 -0.95 -21.09 -2.83
N ARG A 436 -1.29 -21.60 -1.65
CA ARG A 436 -2.59 -22.23 -1.37
C ARG A 436 -3.75 -21.26 -1.55
N HIS A 437 -3.69 -20.07 -0.95
CA HIS A 437 -4.77 -19.09 -1.06
C HIS A 437 -5.01 -18.71 -2.52
N LEU A 438 -3.93 -18.45 -3.25
CA LEU A 438 -3.99 -18.14 -4.68
C LEU A 438 -4.58 -19.30 -5.50
N LEU A 439 -4.15 -20.54 -5.23
CA LEU A 439 -4.66 -21.72 -5.95
C LEU A 439 -6.17 -21.89 -5.72
N CYS A 440 -6.65 -21.76 -4.47
CA CYS A 440 -8.08 -21.89 -4.17
C CYS A 440 -8.92 -20.84 -4.91
N GLU A 441 -8.53 -19.57 -4.84
CA GLU A 441 -9.23 -18.47 -5.52
C GLU A 441 -9.30 -18.68 -7.05
N LEU A 442 -8.19 -19.15 -7.64
CA LEU A 442 -8.10 -19.42 -9.06
C LEU A 442 -8.93 -20.62 -9.48
N VAL A 443 -8.96 -21.68 -8.67
CA VAL A 443 -9.74 -22.89 -8.94
C VAL A 443 -11.23 -22.59 -8.94
N GLU A 444 -11.72 -21.83 -7.95
CA GLU A 444 -13.13 -21.41 -7.87
C GLU A 444 -13.57 -20.66 -9.14
N THR A 445 -12.66 -19.85 -9.71
CA THR A 445 -12.97 -19.04 -10.89
C THR A 445 -12.79 -19.81 -12.21
N LEU A 446 -11.72 -20.59 -12.35
CA LEU A 446 -11.33 -21.25 -13.60
C LEU A 446 -11.96 -22.63 -13.79
N TYR A 447 -12.37 -23.29 -12.71
CA TYR A 447 -12.97 -24.63 -12.71
C TYR A 447 -14.22 -24.68 -11.82
N PRO A 448 -15.26 -23.90 -12.12
CA PRO A 448 -16.47 -23.80 -11.29
C PRO A 448 -17.26 -25.12 -11.20
N GLU A 449 -17.00 -26.07 -12.09
CA GLU A 449 -17.62 -27.41 -12.08
C GLU A 449 -17.00 -28.36 -11.06
N LEU A 450 -15.85 -28.01 -10.48
CA LEU A 450 -15.32 -28.68 -9.29
C LEU A 450 -16.09 -28.11 -8.10
N GLU A 451 -16.83 -28.95 -7.37
CA GLU A 451 -17.61 -28.52 -6.19
C GLU A 451 -16.79 -27.60 -5.26
N PRO A 452 -17.41 -26.63 -4.56
CA PRO A 452 -16.77 -25.73 -3.60
C PRO A 452 -16.32 -26.44 -2.30
N ASN A 453 -15.65 -27.58 -2.45
CA ASN A 453 -15.13 -28.43 -1.38
C ASN A 453 -13.66 -28.14 -1.03
N CYS A 454 -12.98 -27.23 -1.73
CA CYS A 454 -11.67 -26.71 -1.28
C CYS A 454 -11.75 -25.80 -0.05
N SER A 455 -12.93 -25.25 0.26
CA SER A 455 -13.14 -24.39 1.44
C SER A 455 -13.78 -25.19 2.59
N LYS A 456 -14.81 -26.02 2.34
CA LYS A 456 -15.51 -26.78 3.40
C LYS A 456 -14.80 -28.03 3.94
N SER A 457 -14.03 -28.75 3.12
CA SER A 457 -13.27 -29.92 3.61
C SER A 457 -11.98 -29.53 4.35
N PHE A 458 -11.47 -28.32 4.10
CA PHE A 458 -10.23 -27.83 4.69
C PHE A 458 -10.43 -27.13 6.05
N GLU A 459 -11.53 -26.41 6.26
CA GLU A 459 -11.84 -25.80 7.57
C GLU A 459 -12.11 -26.86 8.67
N THR A 460 -12.78 -27.95 8.31
CA THR A 460 -13.14 -29.03 9.24
C THR A 460 -11.93 -29.89 9.65
N GLY A 461 -10.94 -30.07 8.77
CA GLY A 461 -9.68 -30.75 9.07
C GLY A 461 -8.66 -29.88 9.83
N LEU A 462 -8.57 -28.59 9.49
CA LEU A 462 -7.60 -27.64 10.06
C LEU A 462 -7.98 -27.23 11.49
N ALA A 463 -9.27 -27.00 11.78
CA ALA A 463 -9.74 -26.74 13.14
C ALA A 463 -9.46 -27.93 14.06
N ALA A 464 -9.80 -29.14 13.62
CA ALA A 464 -9.57 -30.37 14.39
C ALA A 464 -8.08 -30.70 14.61
N ARG A 465 -7.17 -30.23 13.75
CA ARG A 465 -5.73 -30.46 13.84
C ARG A 465 -5.01 -29.39 14.67
N ARG A 466 -5.35 -28.10 14.51
CA ARG A 466 -4.89 -27.02 15.41
C ARG A 466 -5.35 -27.26 16.85
N GLU A 467 -6.56 -27.78 17.01
CA GLU A 467 -7.08 -28.19 18.32
C GLU A 467 -6.24 -29.32 18.90
N ARG A 468 -5.91 -30.38 18.14
CA ARG A 468 -5.03 -31.46 18.62
C ARG A 468 -3.62 -31.02 18.99
N GLU A 469 -3.01 -30.08 18.26
CA GLU A 469 -1.68 -29.55 18.57
C GLU A 469 -1.70 -28.60 19.77
N ALA A 470 -2.69 -27.70 19.84
CA ALA A 470 -2.94 -26.87 21.02
C ALA A 470 -3.21 -27.71 22.26
N MET A 471 -3.96 -28.81 22.11
CA MET A 471 -4.22 -29.82 23.14
C MET A 471 -2.92 -30.52 23.62
N SER A 472 -2.04 -30.92 22.70
CA SER A 472 -0.74 -31.50 23.06
C SER A 472 0.16 -30.50 23.81
N LEU A 473 0.20 -29.25 23.38
CA LEU A 473 0.98 -28.19 24.03
C LEU A 473 0.40 -27.81 25.39
N LEU A 474 -0.92 -27.68 25.50
CA LEU A 474 -1.61 -27.40 26.77
C LEU A 474 -1.40 -28.54 27.77
N THR A 475 -1.40 -29.81 27.35
CA THR A 475 -1.09 -30.95 28.24
C THR A 475 0.28 -30.76 28.89
N ARG A 476 1.31 -30.48 28.08
CA ARG A 476 2.69 -30.26 28.55
C ARG A 476 2.84 -29.02 29.43
N VAL A 477 2.17 -27.93 29.07
CA VAL A 477 2.16 -26.67 29.82
C VAL A 477 1.49 -26.88 31.18
N PHE A 478 0.33 -27.54 31.22
CA PHE A 478 -0.36 -27.85 32.46
C PHE A 478 0.45 -28.77 33.38
N GLU A 479 1.30 -29.65 32.86
CA GLU A 479 2.17 -30.50 33.67
C GLU A 479 3.33 -29.74 34.33
N GLN A 480 3.73 -28.58 33.81
CA GLN A 480 4.97 -27.89 34.20
C GLN A 480 4.78 -26.50 34.82
N VAL A 481 3.56 -25.94 34.83
CA VAL A 481 3.36 -24.50 35.06
C VAL A 481 2.63 -24.16 36.38
N PRO A 482 3.02 -23.10 37.12
CA PRO A 482 2.38 -22.67 38.36
C PRO A 482 0.92 -22.18 38.20
N ARG A 483 0.10 -22.35 39.23
CA ARG A 483 -1.33 -21.95 39.32
C ARG A 483 -1.63 -20.51 38.84
N ARG A 484 -0.66 -19.58 38.98
CA ARG A 484 -0.80 -18.18 38.53
C ARG A 484 -0.90 -18.02 37.02
N PHE A 485 -0.22 -18.87 36.24
CA PHE A 485 -0.32 -18.84 34.78
C PHE A 485 -1.67 -19.35 34.30
N THR A 486 -2.22 -20.37 34.97
CA THR A 486 -3.55 -20.89 34.65
C THR A 486 -4.63 -19.84 34.81
N ILE A 487 -4.55 -19.02 35.87
CA ILE A 487 -5.47 -17.89 36.08
C ILE A 487 -5.33 -16.86 34.95
N ALA A 488 -4.10 -16.50 34.58
CA ALA A 488 -3.85 -15.55 33.48
C ALA A 488 -4.36 -16.08 32.13
N ALA A 489 -4.15 -17.37 31.85
CA ALA A 489 -4.67 -18.01 30.65
C ALA A 489 -6.20 -18.08 30.65
N SER A 490 -6.82 -18.43 31.77
CA SER A 490 -8.28 -18.40 31.92
C SER A 490 -8.87 -17.00 31.67
N LEU A 491 -8.16 -15.94 32.06
CA LEU A 491 -8.66 -14.57 31.95
C LEU A 491 -8.50 -13.95 30.56
N TYR A 492 -7.44 -14.33 29.82
CA TYR A 492 -7.04 -13.62 28.60
C TYR A 492 -6.87 -14.47 27.34
N ALA A 493 -6.78 -15.80 27.46
CA ALA A 493 -6.53 -16.64 26.28
C ALA A 493 -7.81 -16.83 25.44
N PRO A 494 -7.71 -16.85 24.10
CA PRO A 494 -8.82 -17.21 23.22
C PRO A 494 -9.00 -18.73 23.21
N LEU A 495 -9.85 -19.23 24.12
CA LEU A 495 -10.08 -20.67 24.33
C LEU A 495 -11.34 -21.15 23.59
N SER A 496 -11.24 -22.30 22.92
CA SER A 496 -12.39 -22.96 22.27
C SER A 496 -13.22 -23.79 23.26
N GLU A 497 -14.48 -24.07 22.91
CA GLU A 497 -15.42 -24.86 23.73
C GLU A 497 -14.88 -26.27 24.05
N SER A 498 -14.16 -26.86 23.09
CA SER A 498 -13.50 -28.16 23.21
C SER A 498 -12.35 -28.16 24.23
N LEU A 499 -11.45 -27.17 24.18
CA LEU A 499 -10.37 -26.99 25.15
C LEU A 499 -10.90 -26.78 26.58
N LEU A 500 -11.98 -26.01 26.72
CA LEU A 500 -12.66 -25.80 28.00
C LEU A 500 -13.24 -27.11 28.55
N SER A 501 -13.79 -27.94 27.66
CA SER A 501 -14.41 -29.21 28.02
C SER A 501 -13.40 -30.29 28.38
N GLU A 502 -12.29 -30.37 27.65
CA GLU A 502 -11.25 -31.37 27.87
C GLU A 502 -10.46 -31.12 29.16
N TYR A 503 -10.15 -29.86 29.47
CA TYR A 503 -9.40 -29.47 30.67
C TYR A 503 -10.24 -28.80 31.75
N LYS A 504 -11.52 -29.14 31.84
CA LYS A 504 -12.49 -28.55 32.79
C LYS A 504 -12.03 -28.50 34.25
N ASP A 505 -11.14 -29.39 34.69
CA ASP A 505 -10.63 -29.45 36.07
C ASP A 505 -9.38 -28.58 36.31
N ARG A 506 -8.80 -28.02 35.24
CA ARG A 506 -7.57 -27.22 35.32
C ARG A 506 -7.86 -25.73 35.29
N TRP A 507 -8.93 -25.31 34.62
CA TRP A 507 -9.28 -23.90 34.45
C TRP A 507 -9.84 -23.27 35.73
N ASP A 508 -9.57 -21.98 35.89
CA ASP A 508 -10.27 -21.14 36.87
C ASP A 508 -11.56 -20.61 36.24
N TRP A 509 -12.68 -21.23 36.60
CA TRP A 509 -13.99 -20.93 36.01
C TRP A 509 -14.54 -19.54 36.37
N ALA A 510 -14.05 -18.93 37.46
CA ALA A 510 -14.37 -17.54 37.77
C ALA A 510 -13.61 -16.60 36.82
N ALA A 511 -12.32 -16.87 36.57
CA ALA A 511 -11.55 -16.09 35.59
C ALA A 511 -12.06 -16.28 34.15
N LEU A 512 -12.48 -17.50 33.78
CA LEU A 512 -13.09 -17.77 32.47
C LEU A 512 -14.38 -16.96 32.26
N ALA A 513 -15.20 -16.83 33.31
CA ALA A 513 -16.43 -16.06 33.24
C ALA A 513 -16.19 -14.55 33.02
N LEU A 514 -14.96 -14.06 33.15
CA LEU A 514 -14.56 -12.68 32.86
C LEU A 514 -13.80 -12.54 31.52
N ASN A 515 -13.57 -13.65 30.82
CA ASN A 515 -12.76 -13.66 29.62
C ASN A 515 -13.56 -13.15 28.41
N LYS A 516 -13.11 -12.04 27.83
CA LYS A 516 -13.75 -11.37 26.69
C LYS A 516 -13.67 -12.13 25.36
N HIS A 517 -12.89 -13.20 25.27
CA HIS A 517 -12.71 -14.00 24.06
C HIS A 517 -13.57 -15.25 24.02
N ILE A 518 -14.28 -15.57 25.11
CA ILE A 518 -15.15 -16.74 25.20
C ILE A 518 -16.59 -16.30 24.94
N VAL A 519 -17.22 -16.93 23.95
CA VAL A 519 -18.66 -16.82 23.71
C VAL A 519 -19.37 -17.90 24.52
N TRP A 520 -20.24 -17.49 25.44
CA TRP A 520 -20.95 -18.39 26.35
C TRP A 520 -22.25 -18.87 25.73
N SER A 521 -22.15 -19.91 24.90
CA SER A 521 -23.31 -20.57 24.30
C SER A 521 -24.14 -21.34 25.35
N GLU A 522 -25.44 -21.50 25.07
CA GLU A 522 -26.33 -22.31 25.93
C GLU A 522 -25.79 -23.74 26.12
N SER A 523 -25.22 -24.34 25.06
CA SER A 523 -24.62 -25.68 25.12
C SER A 523 -23.38 -25.75 26.01
N LEU A 524 -22.55 -24.72 26.04
CA LEU A 524 -21.38 -24.64 26.91
C LEU A 524 -21.81 -24.48 28.38
N LEU A 525 -22.81 -23.63 28.64
CA LEU A 525 -23.41 -23.44 29.97
C LEU A 525 -24.06 -24.74 30.48
N ASP A 526 -24.81 -25.44 29.64
CA ASP A 526 -25.43 -26.74 29.97
C ASP A 526 -24.38 -27.78 30.37
N ARG A 527 -23.31 -27.88 29.57
CA ARG A 527 -22.26 -28.88 29.78
C ARG A 527 -21.49 -28.68 31.09
N HIS A 528 -21.36 -27.43 31.54
CA HIS A 528 -20.54 -27.06 32.71
C HIS A 528 -21.31 -26.30 33.78
N ILE A 529 -22.60 -26.61 33.91
CA ILE A 529 -23.56 -25.90 34.76
C ILE A 529 -23.17 -25.78 36.24
N ASP A 530 -22.34 -26.70 36.74
CA ASP A 530 -21.88 -26.77 38.14
C ASP A 530 -20.49 -26.15 38.36
N ARG A 531 -19.80 -25.75 37.28
CA ARG A 531 -18.45 -25.17 37.33
C ARG A 531 -18.45 -23.68 37.05
N VAL A 532 -19.36 -23.25 36.18
CA VAL A 532 -19.56 -21.85 35.82
C VAL A 532 -19.82 -21.01 37.08
N TYR A 533 -19.09 -19.90 37.19
CA TYR A 533 -19.33 -18.92 38.25
C TYR A 533 -20.43 -17.95 37.83
N TRP A 534 -21.67 -18.30 38.17
CA TRP A 534 -22.87 -17.62 37.71
C TRP A 534 -22.97 -16.12 38.00
N PRO A 535 -22.47 -15.59 39.13
CA PRO A 535 -22.49 -14.14 39.37
C PRO A 535 -21.72 -13.34 38.31
N PHE A 536 -20.60 -13.86 37.81
CA PHE A 536 -19.85 -13.18 36.73
C PHE A 536 -20.45 -13.42 35.36
N ILE A 537 -21.10 -14.56 35.13
CA ILE A 537 -21.85 -14.78 33.89
C ILE A 537 -23.01 -13.81 33.78
N SER A 538 -23.75 -13.57 34.87
CA SER A 538 -24.90 -12.65 34.89
C SER A 538 -24.61 -11.25 34.35
N GLY A 539 -23.39 -10.72 34.56
CA GLY A 539 -22.96 -9.42 34.02
C GLY A 539 -22.15 -9.51 32.73
N ASN A 540 -22.02 -10.68 32.11
CA ASN A 540 -21.09 -10.88 30.99
C ASN A 540 -21.72 -10.44 29.65
N PRO A 541 -21.04 -9.59 28.85
CA PRO A 541 -21.52 -9.14 27.54
C PRO A 541 -21.50 -10.21 26.44
N ASN A 542 -20.73 -11.28 26.62
CA ASN A 542 -20.52 -12.34 25.63
C ASN A 542 -21.46 -13.54 25.80
N VAL A 543 -22.55 -13.35 26.55
CA VAL A 543 -23.65 -14.30 26.63
C VAL A 543 -24.74 -13.82 25.68
N ASP A 544 -25.25 -14.70 24.83
CA ASP A 544 -26.40 -14.39 23.97
C ASP A 544 -27.69 -14.49 24.79
N TRP A 545 -28.00 -13.41 25.48
CA TRP A 545 -29.11 -13.37 26.43
C TRP A 545 -30.47 -13.46 25.73
N SER A 546 -31.33 -14.32 26.26
CA SER A 546 -32.73 -14.42 25.85
C SER A 546 -33.63 -14.73 27.03
N ALA A 547 -34.92 -14.40 26.92
CA ALA A 547 -35.90 -14.74 27.95
C ALA A 547 -35.96 -16.25 28.26
N ASN A 548 -35.70 -17.10 27.26
CA ASN A 548 -35.64 -18.55 27.44
C ASN A 548 -34.41 -18.98 28.25
N LEU A 549 -33.25 -18.39 27.98
CA LEU A 549 -32.00 -18.64 28.72
C LEU A 549 -32.15 -18.22 30.19
N LEU A 550 -32.69 -17.01 30.42
CA LEU A 550 -32.96 -16.49 31.76
C LEU A 550 -33.91 -17.40 32.54
N LYS A 551 -35.01 -17.83 31.90
CA LYS A 551 -35.96 -18.77 32.50
C LYS A 551 -35.32 -20.10 32.87
N LYS A 552 -34.46 -20.64 31.99
CA LYS A 552 -33.79 -21.92 32.18
C LYS A 552 -32.84 -21.88 33.39
N TYR A 553 -32.08 -20.80 33.56
CA TYR A 553 -31.07 -20.66 34.60
C TYR A 553 -31.45 -19.75 35.77
N GLN A 554 -32.74 -19.38 35.90
CA GLN A 554 -33.24 -18.39 36.87
C GLN A 554 -32.78 -18.59 38.32
N LYS A 555 -32.53 -19.83 38.75
CA LYS A 555 -32.11 -20.15 40.13
C LYS A 555 -30.61 -20.00 40.36
N LYS A 556 -29.82 -19.94 39.30
CA LYS A 556 -28.36 -19.87 39.34
C LYS A 556 -27.87 -18.45 39.03
N LEU A 557 -28.60 -17.73 38.18
CA LEU A 557 -28.30 -16.36 37.81
C LEU A 557 -28.38 -15.42 39.02
N ASP A 558 -27.41 -14.52 39.09
CA ASP A 558 -27.44 -13.35 39.96
C ASP A 558 -28.29 -12.27 39.28
N TRP A 559 -29.44 -11.95 39.89
CA TRP A 559 -30.41 -11.01 39.34
C TRP A 559 -30.06 -9.55 39.60
N SER A 560 -29.23 -9.26 40.60
CA SER A 560 -28.72 -7.91 40.84
C SER A 560 -27.73 -7.54 39.73
N ALA A 561 -26.78 -8.43 39.43
CA ALA A 561 -25.86 -8.25 38.31
C ALA A 561 -26.55 -8.23 36.93
N LEU A 562 -27.66 -8.95 36.76
CA LEU A 562 -28.46 -8.87 35.54
C LEU A 562 -29.24 -7.56 35.44
N SER A 563 -29.79 -7.04 36.54
CA SER A 563 -30.48 -5.74 36.54
C SER A 563 -29.59 -4.58 36.07
N GLU A 564 -28.29 -4.65 36.34
CA GLU A 564 -27.31 -3.66 35.87
C GLU A 564 -26.79 -3.94 34.44
N ASN A 565 -27.14 -5.10 33.85
CA ASN A 565 -26.52 -5.55 32.61
C ASN A 565 -27.03 -4.77 31.39
N GLU A 566 -26.12 -4.06 30.74
CA GLU A 566 -26.39 -3.24 29.55
C GLU A 566 -26.65 -4.07 28.28
N HIS A 567 -26.30 -5.35 28.29
CA HIS A 567 -26.35 -6.25 27.12
C HIS A 567 -27.56 -7.18 27.10
N LEU A 568 -28.49 -7.03 28.05
CA LEU A 568 -29.76 -7.74 28.00
C LEU A 568 -30.66 -7.16 26.90
N PRO A 569 -31.47 -8.00 26.22
CA PRO A 569 -32.46 -7.53 25.24
C PRO A 569 -33.66 -6.91 25.96
N TRP A 570 -33.46 -5.74 26.56
CA TRP A 570 -34.48 -5.07 27.37
C TRP A 570 -35.71 -4.70 26.54
N ASP A 571 -36.85 -5.22 26.98
CA ASP A 571 -38.18 -4.79 26.53
C ASP A 571 -39.18 -4.88 27.70
N GLU A 572 -40.35 -4.25 27.55
CA GLU A 572 -41.37 -4.27 28.61
C GLU A 572 -41.86 -5.70 28.92
N SER A 573 -41.80 -6.62 27.94
CA SER A 573 -42.24 -8.00 28.12
C SER A 573 -41.27 -8.77 29.01
N LEU A 574 -39.97 -8.59 28.83
CA LEU A 574 -38.90 -9.20 29.59
C LEU A 574 -38.93 -8.70 31.05
N ILE A 575 -39.07 -7.39 31.24
CA ILE A 575 -39.22 -6.78 32.57
C ILE A 575 -40.45 -7.35 33.27
N SER A 576 -41.59 -7.40 32.56
CA SER A 576 -42.83 -7.96 33.10
C SER A 576 -42.76 -9.45 33.41
N GLN A 577 -42.02 -10.23 32.63
CA GLN A 577 -41.95 -11.68 32.77
C GLN A 577 -41.20 -12.10 34.05
N PHE A 578 -40.21 -11.30 34.46
CA PHE A 578 -39.34 -11.60 35.59
C PHE A 578 -39.38 -10.53 36.70
N SER A 579 -40.51 -9.81 36.81
CA SER A 579 -40.69 -8.68 37.74
C SER A 579 -40.36 -9.00 39.20
N GLU A 580 -40.62 -10.22 39.64
CA GLU A 580 -40.37 -10.67 41.02
C GLU A 580 -38.90 -11.03 41.29
N LEU A 581 -38.08 -11.12 40.23
CA LEU A 581 -36.68 -11.54 40.33
C LEU A 581 -35.72 -10.37 40.15
N TRP A 582 -36.12 -9.34 39.40
CA TRP A 582 -35.31 -8.16 39.20
C TRP A 582 -35.00 -7.42 40.49
N ASP A 583 -33.76 -6.95 40.60
CA ASP A 583 -33.37 -5.92 41.55
C ASP A 583 -33.82 -4.57 41.02
N TRP A 584 -34.84 -3.99 41.64
CA TRP A 584 -35.49 -2.76 41.18
C TRP A 584 -34.70 -1.49 41.53
N GLU A 585 -33.82 -1.53 42.52
CA GLU A 585 -32.90 -0.44 42.81
C GLU A 585 -31.88 -0.32 41.67
N ALA A 586 -31.26 -1.45 41.30
CA ALA A 586 -30.35 -1.53 40.16
C ALA A 586 -31.03 -1.20 38.82
N LEU A 587 -32.26 -1.68 38.58
CA LEU A 587 -33.00 -1.31 37.36
C LEU A 587 -33.34 0.18 37.31
N SER A 588 -33.62 0.81 38.45
CA SER A 588 -33.89 2.26 38.51
C SER A 588 -32.70 3.11 38.07
N ASP A 589 -31.45 2.66 38.28
CA ASP A 589 -30.24 3.34 37.78
C ASP A 589 -29.88 2.94 36.34
N ASN A 590 -30.45 1.84 35.84
CA ASN A 590 -30.05 1.30 34.54
C ASN A 590 -30.44 2.24 33.38
N ARG A 591 -29.42 2.74 32.70
CA ARG A 591 -29.52 3.70 31.60
C ARG A 591 -29.89 3.09 30.26
N ASN A 592 -29.86 1.76 30.15
CA ASN A 592 -30.10 0.99 28.92
C ASN A 592 -31.50 0.40 28.83
N LEU A 593 -32.36 0.64 29.83
CA LEU A 593 -33.77 0.28 29.74
C LEU A 593 -34.48 1.13 28.68
N PRO A 594 -35.51 0.58 28.01
CA PRO A 594 -36.34 1.31 27.04
C PRO A 594 -37.32 2.22 27.78
N TRP A 595 -36.80 3.25 28.44
CA TRP A 595 -37.58 4.17 29.26
C TRP A 595 -38.69 4.84 28.45
N SER A 596 -39.90 4.73 28.97
CA SER A 596 -41.12 5.28 28.38
C SER A 596 -42.12 5.60 29.48
N ASP A 597 -43.06 6.51 29.22
CA ASP A 597 -44.14 6.79 30.16
C ASP A 597 -44.96 5.53 30.48
N SER A 598 -45.12 4.60 29.51
CA SER A 598 -45.81 3.32 29.72
C SER A 598 -45.06 2.40 30.67
N LEU A 599 -43.74 2.27 30.49
CA LEU A 599 -42.89 1.43 31.35
C LEU A 599 -42.86 1.96 32.79
N ILE A 600 -42.68 3.27 32.96
CA ILE A 600 -42.69 3.93 34.29
C ILE A 600 -44.05 3.74 34.96
N SER A 601 -45.14 3.96 34.21
CA SER A 601 -46.50 3.83 34.75
C SER A 601 -46.86 2.42 35.15
N ARG A 602 -46.41 1.43 34.38
CA ARG A 602 -46.77 0.02 34.58
C ARG A 602 -46.16 -0.57 35.85
N PHE A 603 -44.96 -0.11 36.22
CA PHE A 603 -44.20 -0.62 37.36
C PHE A 603 -43.93 0.46 38.43
N SER A 604 -44.82 1.46 38.54
CA SER A 604 -44.65 2.61 39.45
C SER A 604 -44.43 2.26 40.91
N GLU A 605 -45.01 1.14 41.37
CA GLU A 605 -44.88 0.68 42.75
C GLU A 605 -43.59 -0.11 43.02
N LEU A 606 -42.86 -0.50 41.96
CA LEU A 606 -41.66 -1.32 42.06
C LEU A 606 -40.39 -0.49 41.89
N TRP A 607 -40.45 0.62 41.14
CA TRP A 607 -39.29 1.50 40.96
C TRP A 607 -38.78 2.08 42.29
N ASP A 608 -37.48 2.05 42.48
CA ASP A 608 -36.82 2.87 43.50
C ASP A 608 -36.77 4.32 43.03
N TRP A 609 -37.68 5.15 43.55
CA TRP A 609 -37.85 6.53 43.10
C TRP A 609 -36.69 7.47 43.48
N GLN A 610 -35.94 7.13 44.54
CA GLN A 610 -34.77 7.90 44.93
C GLN A 610 -33.67 7.77 43.86
N THR A 611 -33.39 6.55 43.44
CA THR A 611 -32.43 6.22 42.38
C THR A 611 -32.93 6.72 41.02
N LEU A 612 -34.21 6.50 40.73
CA LEU A 612 -34.84 6.91 39.47
C LEU A 612 -34.79 8.43 39.26
N SER A 613 -34.92 9.24 40.32
CA SER A 613 -34.77 10.71 40.25
C SER A 613 -33.43 11.16 39.67
N GLY A 614 -32.35 10.40 39.92
CA GLY A 614 -31.00 10.68 39.42
C GLY A 614 -30.74 10.13 38.01
N ASN A 615 -31.64 9.32 37.46
CA ASN A 615 -31.43 8.66 36.18
C ASN A 615 -31.50 9.65 35.01
N GLN A 616 -30.43 9.69 34.22
CA GLN A 616 -30.27 10.63 33.11
C GLN A 616 -30.93 10.14 31.81
N SER A 617 -31.31 8.87 31.72
CA SER A 617 -31.89 8.25 30.53
C SER A 617 -33.41 8.29 30.48
N LEU A 618 -34.06 8.83 31.51
CA LEU A 618 -35.52 8.96 31.53
C LEU A 618 -36.02 10.01 30.51
N PRO A 619 -37.22 9.82 29.95
CA PRO A 619 -37.87 10.79 29.06
C PRO A 619 -38.43 11.96 29.86
N TRP A 620 -37.55 12.78 30.43
CA TRP A 620 -37.92 13.91 31.27
C TRP A 620 -38.84 14.88 30.55
N THR A 621 -40.07 15.02 31.05
CA THR A 621 -41.05 16.00 30.61
C THR A 621 -41.74 16.60 31.83
N ALA A 622 -42.25 17.84 31.70
CA ALA A 622 -43.04 18.44 32.79
C ALA A 622 -44.26 17.57 33.16
N ALA A 623 -44.85 16.87 32.19
CA ALA A 623 -45.96 15.94 32.43
C ALA A 623 -45.54 14.72 33.28
N LEU A 624 -44.35 14.15 33.03
CA LEU A 624 -43.80 13.05 33.81
C LEU A 624 -43.48 13.49 35.26
N ILE A 625 -42.88 14.67 35.41
CA ILE A 625 -42.56 15.25 36.73
C ILE A 625 -43.84 15.49 37.52
N GLU A 626 -44.84 16.14 36.92
CA GLU A 626 -46.11 16.44 37.58
C GLU A 626 -46.86 15.17 37.98
N ARG A 627 -46.88 14.16 37.12
CA ARG A 627 -47.62 12.92 37.35
C ARG A 627 -47.11 12.13 38.56
N TYR A 628 -45.80 12.15 38.81
CA TYR A 628 -45.15 11.44 39.91
C TYR A 628 -44.51 12.38 40.94
N LYS A 629 -45.03 13.61 41.03
CA LYS A 629 -44.51 14.70 41.86
C LYS A 629 -44.23 14.32 43.32
N ALA A 630 -45.07 13.47 43.89
CA ALA A 630 -44.97 13.02 45.28
C ALA A 630 -43.96 11.88 45.47
N CYS A 631 -43.56 11.20 44.39
CA CYS A 631 -42.66 10.05 44.42
C CYS A 631 -41.21 10.48 44.22
N TRP A 632 -40.95 11.51 43.40
CA TRP A 632 -39.59 11.97 43.11
C TRP A 632 -38.84 12.43 44.37
N ASP A 633 -37.62 11.94 44.53
CA ASP A 633 -36.63 12.57 45.40
C ASP A 633 -36.14 13.88 44.77
N TRP A 634 -36.56 15.01 45.34
CA TRP A 634 -36.31 16.33 44.78
C TRP A 634 -34.85 16.77 44.87
N SER A 635 -34.10 16.26 45.84
CA SER A 635 -32.66 16.55 45.95
C SER A 635 -31.89 15.94 44.77
N SER A 636 -32.10 14.65 44.52
CA SER A 636 -31.50 13.93 43.37
C SER A 636 -31.99 14.48 42.03
N LEU A 637 -33.28 14.85 41.95
CA LEU A 637 -33.84 15.47 40.75
C LEU A 637 -33.15 16.81 40.47
N CYS A 638 -33.03 17.69 41.46
CA CYS A 638 -32.38 19.00 41.32
C CYS A 638 -30.90 18.90 40.92
N GLY A 639 -30.20 17.83 41.31
CA GLY A 639 -28.83 17.54 40.87
C GLY A 639 -28.72 16.85 39.50
N ASN A 640 -29.83 16.42 38.90
CA ASN A 640 -29.83 15.68 37.66
C ASN A 640 -29.62 16.63 36.46
N THR A 641 -28.55 16.40 35.70
CA THR A 641 -28.13 17.24 34.58
C THR A 641 -28.91 16.99 33.29
N ALA A 642 -29.70 15.91 33.22
CA ALA A 642 -30.53 15.59 32.04
C ALA A 642 -31.80 16.45 31.97
N LEU A 643 -32.23 17.03 33.10
CA LEU A 643 -33.36 17.96 33.13
C LEU A 643 -32.93 19.35 32.63
N PRO A 644 -33.71 19.96 31.71
CA PRO A 644 -33.48 21.33 31.29
C PRO A 644 -34.03 22.29 32.37
N TRP A 645 -33.22 22.58 33.38
CA TRP A 645 -33.54 23.57 34.40
C TRP A 645 -33.61 24.98 33.80
N GLN A 646 -34.83 25.36 33.39
CA GLN A 646 -35.18 26.66 32.82
C GLN A 646 -36.17 27.37 33.75
N GLU A 647 -36.30 28.69 33.59
CA GLU A 647 -37.09 29.54 34.49
C GLU A 647 -38.53 29.03 34.70
N ASP A 648 -39.21 28.58 33.64
CA ASP A 648 -40.58 28.08 33.73
C ASP A 648 -40.69 26.81 34.58
N LEU A 649 -39.73 25.88 34.44
CA LEU A 649 -39.72 24.63 35.20
C LEU A 649 -39.37 24.88 36.67
N ILE A 650 -38.41 25.78 36.93
CA ILE A 650 -38.00 26.18 38.28
C ILE A 650 -39.15 26.90 38.98
N ALA A 651 -39.84 27.82 38.29
CA ALA A 651 -40.98 28.54 38.84
C ALA A 651 -42.18 27.61 39.13
N LEU A 652 -42.41 26.59 38.29
CA LEU A 652 -43.51 25.64 38.47
C LEU A 652 -43.35 24.78 39.73
N TYR A 653 -42.12 24.43 40.08
CA TYR A 653 -41.80 23.52 41.19
C TYR A 653 -41.10 24.19 42.37
N GLU A 654 -41.08 25.52 42.40
CA GLU A 654 -40.33 26.35 43.34
C GLU A 654 -40.35 25.85 44.81
N ASN A 655 -41.51 25.40 45.30
CA ASN A 655 -41.67 24.97 46.70
C ASN A 655 -41.13 23.57 47.02
N HIS A 656 -40.70 22.83 45.99
CA HIS A 656 -40.18 21.47 46.12
C HIS A 656 -38.67 21.38 45.81
N LEU A 657 -38.08 22.42 45.21
CA LEU A 657 -36.69 22.38 44.78
C LEU A 657 -35.73 22.43 45.96
N ASP A 658 -34.74 21.55 45.94
CA ASP A 658 -33.55 21.65 46.76
C ASP A 658 -32.63 22.71 46.13
N MET A 659 -32.70 23.93 46.65
CA MET A 659 -31.94 25.07 46.11
C MET A 659 -30.43 24.88 46.24
N TYR A 660 -29.95 24.10 47.21
CA TYR A 660 -28.53 23.79 47.35
C TYR A 660 -28.05 22.93 46.17
N ALA A 661 -28.75 21.82 45.90
CA ALA A 661 -28.44 20.94 44.79
C ALA A 661 -28.60 21.64 43.42
N LEU A 662 -29.65 22.48 43.29
CA LEU A 662 -29.93 23.20 42.05
C LEU A 662 -28.89 24.29 41.77
N SER A 663 -28.41 25.03 42.78
CA SER A 663 -27.41 26.09 42.62
C SER A 663 -26.08 25.55 42.07
N GLY A 664 -25.71 24.33 42.47
CA GLY A 664 -24.51 23.63 41.98
C GLY A 664 -24.71 22.88 40.65
N ASN A 665 -25.91 22.84 40.08
CA ASN A 665 -26.19 22.03 38.90
C ASN A 665 -25.78 22.76 37.59
N PRO A 666 -24.84 22.20 36.81
CA PRO A 666 -24.37 22.84 35.57
C PRO A 666 -25.42 22.90 34.44
N SER A 667 -26.53 22.16 34.52
CA SER A 667 -27.59 22.21 33.49
C SER A 667 -28.57 23.37 33.69
N VAL A 668 -28.46 24.13 34.79
CA VAL A 668 -29.24 25.36 35.00
C VAL A 668 -28.84 26.41 33.97
N LYS A 669 -29.84 26.87 33.21
CA LYS A 669 -29.65 27.97 32.26
C LYS A 669 -29.76 29.31 32.98
N TRP A 670 -28.64 29.76 33.53
CA TRP A 670 -28.55 31.03 34.24
C TRP A 670 -28.88 32.22 33.32
N THR A 671 -29.86 33.02 33.74
CA THR A 671 -30.19 34.33 33.15
C THR A 671 -30.23 35.38 34.25
N THR A 672 -30.03 36.65 33.90
CA THR A 672 -30.13 37.75 34.87
C THR A 672 -31.49 37.80 35.54
N ASP A 673 -32.55 37.46 34.81
CA ASP A 673 -33.92 37.46 35.29
C ASP A 673 -34.18 36.30 36.26
N LEU A 674 -33.67 35.09 35.95
CA LEU A 674 -33.75 33.92 36.84
C LEU A 674 -32.98 34.15 38.15
N ILE A 675 -31.78 34.72 38.06
CA ILE A 675 -30.95 35.06 39.21
C ILE A 675 -31.70 36.07 40.10
N ALA A 676 -32.17 37.18 39.53
CA ALA A 676 -32.85 38.22 40.28
C ALA A 676 -34.18 37.75 40.89
N LYS A 677 -34.89 36.83 40.23
CA LYS A 677 -36.19 36.31 40.67
C LYS A 677 -36.10 35.40 41.92
N PHE A 678 -34.98 34.70 42.10
CA PHE A 678 -34.75 33.78 43.22
C PHE A 678 -33.47 34.14 44.01
N ASP A 679 -33.08 35.41 44.02
CA ASP A 679 -31.81 35.92 44.55
C ASP A 679 -31.54 35.52 46.02
N ASP A 680 -32.61 35.53 46.83
CA ASP A 680 -32.59 35.19 48.26
C ASP A 680 -32.60 33.68 48.54
N ARG A 681 -32.72 32.86 47.49
CA ARG A 681 -32.86 31.42 47.59
C ARG A 681 -31.72 30.63 46.96
N TRP A 682 -30.92 31.24 46.09
CA TRP A 682 -29.71 30.61 45.55
C TRP A 682 -28.64 30.46 46.64
N ASP A 683 -27.87 29.38 46.57
CA ASP A 683 -26.64 29.22 47.36
C ASP A 683 -25.45 29.69 46.51
N TRP A 684 -24.79 30.76 46.97
CA TRP A 684 -23.85 31.59 46.19
C TRP A 684 -22.38 31.21 46.32
#